data_AF-A0A096M975-F1
#
_entry.id   AF-A0A096M975-F1
#
_cell.length_a   1.000
_cell.length_b   1.000
_cell.length_c   1.000
_cell.angle_alpha   90.00
_cell.angle_beta   90.00
_cell.angle_gamma   90.00
#
_symmetry.space_group_name_H-M   'P 1'
#
loop_
_entity.id
_entity.type
_entity.pdbx_description
1 polymer ?
#
loop_
_entity_poly.entity_id
_entity_poly.type
_entity_poly.pdbx_seq_one_letter_code
_entity_poly.pdbx_strand_id
1 'polypeptide(L)'
;FLELVFQLKDMTLPQLKTLWQESSFKCRNDWQPLLEALPACGSENCILLLTELVLNNELEEGQVNSFLTTLALIPHPSPQIIGSINGFLVRQELRAKAMLAGSSLIYQMCQRFQASCGETPQVQFFMQTIQETLNAGCGEKEPHQIRELIYALKSVGNSGVNAASFIPLLSRCLLGHQTELELKVAAVQAFRRFPCSADRSVLLQLYRCSREDLEVRIAAYQQLMLCPDQEVFEVVKTTLKNETSSQVGSFVWSHLTNILRSEDPVKQTLIQLLPDDIISRDFEAEFWKYSSYSDHTFVSGFGIKNLETSLIFSPKSFLPRSISANLTMYLHGRAHNLLEVDLHMENFEPLLRSAFGQKTEGEPTAKTAPNPYSNRSTWCPKLFSPVSKELKVRKSLQLFGRRKADEEKPRCRVSVKIFGNELSVFTCDDVSDQIHQGSLSLAGLAVKLLKGHEVHLSHRGVLMAEELRLPSLSGVPINLGINMTSLLSLHLKGRVNYRDTSHFSLNGYVRPNAYVGLSARMGVDGAPGQAAVEWLAELRSSPSLDGSFQLQEGREVRVTLNTPQDFMDVISVSSRVFQLSGDHREEMKGPKSRIQKTTCTPKSWSKLIGWQLCSNVSYPSLPSGVALPPTGPAHLSLRLLKLDRGLHYYLLEAAYSLHYKRGTWLPREASIHLLLATPQSSIPRDMSLDLAFSSHRVLLRIKHPQKTIVLQGQFDQEMNIKSGKLELIIDNVHFY
;
A
#
# COMPACT_ATOMS: atom_id res chain seq x y z
N PHE A 1 14.57 -19.75 7.04
CA PHE A 1 14.74 -18.29 7.16
C PHE A 1 14.72 -17.84 8.61
N LEU A 2 13.66 -18.08 9.39
CA LEU A 2 13.67 -17.78 10.83
C LEU A 2 14.86 -18.39 11.57
N GLU A 3 15.16 -19.66 11.29
CA GLU A 3 16.33 -20.34 11.88
C GLU A 3 17.65 -19.63 11.54
N LEU A 4 17.82 -19.12 10.31
CA LEU A 4 18.97 -18.30 9.94
C LEU A 4 19.01 -17.01 10.77
N VAL A 5 17.89 -16.30 10.90
CA VAL A 5 17.79 -15.07 11.70
C VAL A 5 18.18 -15.32 13.16
N PHE A 6 17.70 -16.43 13.76
CA PHE A 6 18.06 -16.82 15.12
C PHE A 6 19.55 -17.17 15.24
N GLN A 7 20.12 -17.92 14.30
CA GLN A 7 21.55 -18.25 14.32
C GLN A 7 22.43 -16.99 14.20
N LEU A 8 22.05 -16.02 13.34
CA LEU A 8 22.78 -14.76 13.21
C LEU A 8 22.78 -13.94 14.51
N LYS A 9 21.70 -14.03 15.29
CA LYS A 9 21.55 -13.31 16.57
C LYS A 9 22.64 -13.66 17.57
N ASP A 10 23.11 -14.91 17.55
CA ASP A 10 24.11 -15.44 18.48
C ASP A 10 25.56 -15.33 17.95
N MET A 11 25.76 -14.86 16.70
CA MET A 11 27.09 -14.70 16.12
C MET A 11 27.82 -13.44 16.60
N THR A 12 29.14 -13.55 16.73
CA THR A 12 30.02 -12.40 16.98
C THR A 12 30.28 -11.60 15.70
N LEU A 13 30.63 -10.32 15.82
CA LEU A 13 30.92 -9.46 14.67
C LEU A 13 32.00 -10.05 13.72
N PRO A 14 33.14 -10.62 14.18
CA PRO A 14 34.11 -11.27 13.29
C PRO A 14 33.55 -12.48 12.53
N GLN A 15 32.70 -13.29 13.17
CA GLN A 15 32.02 -14.42 12.51
C GLN A 15 31.07 -13.92 11.42
N LEU A 16 30.29 -12.88 11.71
CA LEU A 16 29.38 -12.26 10.74
C LEU A 16 30.14 -11.66 9.54
N LYS A 17 31.29 -11.00 9.77
CA LYS A 17 32.14 -10.48 8.70
C LYS A 17 32.68 -11.59 7.81
N THR A 18 33.16 -12.67 8.41
CA THR A 18 33.65 -13.85 7.68
C THR A 18 32.53 -14.46 6.83
N LEU A 19 31.35 -14.65 7.43
CA LEU A 19 30.16 -15.16 6.74
C LEU A 19 29.74 -14.25 5.57
N TRP A 20 29.74 -12.93 5.76
CA TRP A 20 29.45 -11.97 4.71
C TRP A 20 30.47 -12.06 3.57
N GLN A 21 31.76 -12.11 3.87
CA GLN A 21 32.82 -12.21 2.84
C GLN A 21 32.73 -13.51 2.03
N GLU A 22 32.45 -14.64 2.69
CA GLU A 22 32.33 -15.94 2.02
C GLU A 22 31.06 -16.04 1.16
N SER A 23 29.94 -15.47 1.62
CA SER A 23 28.64 -15.54 0.94
C SER A 23 28.46 -14.46 -0.15
N SER A 24 29.02 -13.26 0.05
CA SER A 24 29.00 -12.16 -0.92
C SER A 24 29.90 -12.41 -2.15
N PHE A 25 30.66 -13.51 -2.15
CA PHE A 25 31.40 -13.96 -3.32
C PHE A 25 30.42 -14.23 -4.48
N LYS A 26 30.42 -13.30 -5.45
CA LYS A 26 29.40 -13.11 -6.50
C LYS A 26 29.03 -14.34 -7.34
N CYS A 27 29.82 -15.42 -7.31
CA CYS A 27 29.58 -16.61 -8.12
C CYS A 27 28.45 -17.52 -7.61
N ARG A 28 27.96 -17.37 -6.37
CA ARG A 28 26.98 -18.34 -5.79
C ARG A 28 25.55 -17.84 -5.60
N ASN A 29 25.25 -16.53 -5.72
CA ASN A 29 23.93 -15.95 -5.42
C ASN A 29 23.36 -16.22 -4.00
N ASP A 30 24.18 -16.70 -3.06
CA ASP A 30 23.74 -17.09 -1.71
C ASP A 30 23.60 -15.93 -0.72
N TRP A 31 23.99 -14.71 -1.11
CA TRP A 31 24.02 -13.54 -0.21
C TRP A 31 22.65 -12.88 0.01
N GLN A 32 21.67 -13.07 -0.88
CA GLN A 32 20.35 -12.42 -0.77
C GLN A 32 19.60 -12.83 0.51
N PRO A 33 19.46 -14.14 0.85
CA PRO A 33 18.86 -14.54 2.12
C PRO A 33 19.60 -13.99 3.35
N LEU A 34 20.94 -13.85 3.27
CA LEU A 34 21.74 -13.27 4.35
C LEU A 34 21.47 -11.77 4.50
N LEU A 35 21.45 -11.01 3.40
CA LEU A 35 21.10 -9.59 3.42
C LEU A 35 19.69 -9.36 3.98
N GLU A 36 18.72 -10.21 3.64
CA GLU A 36 17.36 -10.13 4.18
C GLU A 36 17.28 -10.49 5.66
N ALA A 37 18.13 -11.42 6.12
CA ALA A 37 18.14 -11.90 7.49
C ALA A 37 18.87 -10.94 8.46
N LEU A 38 19.88 -10.20 7.99
CA LEU A 38 20.66 -9.28 8.84
C LEU A 38 19.79 -8.18 9.49
N PRO A 39 18.89 -7.46 8.79
CA PRO A 39 18.01 -6.49 9.43
C PRO A 39 17.03 -7.14 10.43
N ALA A 40 16.57 -8.36 10.12
CA ALA A 40 15.66 -9.11 10.98
C ALA A 40 16.34 -9.68 12.25
N CYS A 41 17.66 -9.87 12.22
CA CYS A 41 18.46 -10.37 13.34
C CYS A 41 18.36 -9.45 14.58
N GLY A 42 18.38 -8.14 14.37
CA GLY A 42 18.18 -7.13 15.42
C GLY A 42 19.22 -7.13 16.55
N SER A 43 20.25 -7.99 16.51
CA SER A 43 21.34 -8.01 17.49
C SER A 43 22.33 -6.87 17.24
N GLU A 44 23.03 -6.44 18.28
CA GLU A 44 24.03 -5.38 18.19
C GLU A 44 25.09 -5.68 17.12
N ASN A 45 25.60 -6.91 17.06
CA ASN A 45 26.59 -7.33 16.07
C ASN A 45 26.05 -7.29 14.63
N CYS A 46 24.79 -7.71 14.42
CA CYS A 46 24.14 -7.63 13.12
C CYS A 46 23.98 -6.18 12.66
N ILE A 47 23.59 -5.28 13.56
CA ILE A 47 23.44 -3.86 13.25
C ILE A 47 24.80 -3.22 12.97
N LEU A 48 25.83 -3.52 13.75
CA LEU A 48 27.19 -3.02 13.51
C LEU A 48 27.71 -3.43 12.13
N LEU A 49 27.54 -4.69 11.73
CA LEU A 49 27.91 -5.14 10.40
C LEU A 49 27.14 -4.36 9.32
N LEU A 50 25.82 -4.26 9.43
CA LEU A 50 25.00 -3.52 8.46
C LEU A 50 25.44 -2.06 8.35
N THR A 51 25.78 -1.42 9.48
CA THR A 51 26.29 -0.06 9.48
C THR A 51 27.61 0.06 8.74
N GLU A 52 28.54 -0.87 8.92
CA GLU A 52 29.78 -0.89 8.13
C GLU A 52 29.49 -1.06 6.63
N LEU A 53 28.57 -1.94 6.25
CA LEU A 53 28.21 -2.16 4.84
C LEU A 53 27.61 -0.92 4.18
N VAL A 54 26.72 -0.20 4.90
CA VAL A 54 26.15 1.07 4.43
C VAL A 54 27.24 2.14 4.29
N LEU A 55 28.12 2.28 5.28
CA LEU A 55 29.19 3.27 5.26
C LEU A 55 30.24 2.97 4.17
N ASN A 56 30.49 1.70 3.85
CA ASN A 56 31.38 1.30 2.78
C ASN A 56 30.74 1.37 1.38
N ASN A 57 29.47 1.79 1.27
CA ASN A 57 28.70 1.82 0.03
C ASN A 57 28.59 0.42 -0.63
N GLU A 58 28.52 -0.65 0.16
CA GLU A 58 28.35 -2.02 -0.32
C GLU A 58 26.88 -2.38 -0.60
N LEU A 59 25.94 -1.53 -0.15
CA LEU A 59 24.50 -1.71 -0.31
C LEU A 59 23.89 -0.68 -1.27
N GLU A 60 22.86 -1.09 -2.00
CA GLU A 60 22.07 -0.21 -2.88
C GLU A 60 21.15 0.71 -2.08
N GLU A 61 20.79 1.89 -2.62
CA GLU A 61 19.94 2.88 -1.94
C GLU A 61 18.61 2.30 -1.42
N GLY A 62 17.96 1.43 -2.21
CA GLY A 62 16.74 0.74 -1.80
C GLY A 62 16.94 -0.17 -0.58
N GLN A 63 18.10 -0.83 -0.50
CA GLN A 63 18.48 -1.70 0.62
C GLN A 63 18.78 -0.88 1.87
N VAL A 64 19.49 0.24 1.72
CA VAL A 64 19.76 1.19 2.82
C VAL A 64 18.45 1.73 3.41
N ASN A 65 17.51 2.11 2.55
CA ASN A 65 16.20 2.60 2.98
C ASN A 65 15.40 1.54 3.74
N SER A 66 15.35 0.31 3.22
CA SER A 66 14.70 -0.81 3.91
C SER A 66 15.33 -1.07 5.27
N PHE A 67 16.67 -1.05 5.34
CA PHE A 67 17.42 -1.26 6.57
C PHE A 67 17.08 -0.20 7.64
N LEU A 68 17.08 1.09 7.30
CA LEU A 68 16.74 2.16 8.24
C LEU A 68 15.31 2.03 8.80
N THR A 69 14.34 1.64 7.96
CA THR A 69 12.97 1.39 8.41
C THR A 69 12.87 0.19 9.34
N THR A 70 13.55 -0.93 9.03
CA THR A 70 13.57 -2.11 9.91
C THR A 70 14.27 -1.82 11.23
N LEU A 71 15.35 -1.03 11.21
CA LEU A 71 16.11 -0.68 12.41
C LEU A 71 15.23 0.06 13.43
N ALA A 72 14.36 0.95 12.97
CA ALA A 72 13.45 1.73 13.81
C ALA A 72 12.44 0.88 14.61
N LEU A 73 12.30 -0.41 14.27
CA LEU A 73 11.38 -1.36 14.89
C LEU A 73 12.05 -2.28 15.92
N ILE A 74 13.35 -2.12 16.21
CA ILE A 74 14.05 -2.97 17.17
C ILE A 74 13.46 -2.77 18.58
N PRO A 75 12.89 -3.80 19.23
CA PRO A 75 12.16 -3.61 20.49
C PRO A 75 13.05 -3.24 21.67
N HIS A 76 14.32 -3.63 21.65
CA HIS A 76 15.28 -3.45 22.76
C HIS A 76 16.63 -2.88 22.27
N PRO A 77 16.68 -1.60 21.89
CA PRO A 77 17.92 -0.99 21.41
C PRO A 77 18.95 -0.82 22.53
N SER A 78 20.22 -1.08 22.22
CA SER A 78 21.37 -0.79 23.09
C SER A 78 21.96 0.60 22.76
N PRO A 79 22.73 1.22 23.69
CA PRO A 79 23.45 2.45 23.40
C PRO A 79 24.37 2.34 22.18
N GLN A 80 24.97 1.15 21.92
CA GLN A 80 25.77 0.92 20.72
C GLN A 80 24.92 1.02 19.43
N ILE A 81 23.70 0.49 19.42
CA ILE A 81 22.78 0.61 18.27
C ILE A 81 22.45 2.09 17.98
N ILE A 82 22.26 2.91 19.02
CA ILE A 82 22.10 4.37 18.85
C ILE A 82 23.38 5.00 18.28
N GLY A 83 24.55 4.56 18.75
CA GLY A 83 25.85 4.96 18.20
C GLY A 83 26.00 4.65 16.70
N SER A 84 25.51 3.49 16.25
CA SER A 84 25.49 3.11 14.83
C SER A 84 24.64 4.06 13.99
N ILE A 85 23.49 4.49 14.50
CA ILE A 85 22.64 5.49 13.83
C ILE A 85 23.32 6.87 13.77
N ASN A 86 24.03 7.26 14.83
CA ASN A 86 24.76 8.53 14.85
C ASN A 86 25.76 8.64 13.69
N GLY A 87 26.37 7.51 13.27
CA GLY A 87 27.23 7.47 12.09
C GLY A 87 26.53 7.87 10.79
N PHE A 88 25.22 7.62 10.65
CA PHE A 88 24.45 8.00 9.47
C PHE A 88 24.00 9.46 9.47
N LEU A 89 23.87 10.09 10.63
CA LEU A 89 23.48 11.51 10.75
C LEU A 89 24.49 12.47 10.11
N VAL A 90 25.74 12.02 9.96
CA VAL A 90 26.83 12.79 9.34
C VAL A 90 26.68 12.81 7.81
N ARG A 91 26.00 11.83 7.20
CA ARG A 91 25.78 11.78 5.75
C ARG A 91 24.49 12.50 5.38
N GLN A 92 24.60 13.60 4.63
CA GLN A 92 23.47 14.45 4.26
C GLN A 92 22.30 13.68 3.62
N GLU A 93 22.60 12.70 2.76
CA GLU A 93 21.61 11.87 2.06
C GLU A 93 20.80 10.96 3.00
N LEU A 94 21.41 10.48 4.09
CA LEU A 94 20.79 9.56 5.04
C LEU A 94 20.23 10.27 6.28
N ARG A 95 20.71 11.47 6.56
CA ARG A 95 20.47 12.24 7.78
C ARG A 95 18.99 12.31 8.16
N ALA A 96 18.12 12.70 7.22
CA ALA A 96 16.68 12.84 7.47
C ALA A 96 16.01 11.52 7.90
N LYS A 97 16.29 10.42 7.19
CA LYS A 97 15.74 9.09 7.52
C LYS A 97 16.36 8.51 8.79
N ALA A 98 17.65 8.76 9.02
CA ALA A 98 18.35 8.38 10.24
C ALA A 98 17.82 9.09 11.48
N MET A 99 17.44 10.39 11.39
CA MET A 99 16.74 11.08 12.49
C MET A 99 15.41 10.40 12.84
N LEU A 100 14.65 9.98 11.84
CA LEU A 100 13.35 9.35 12.08
C LEU A 100 13.49 7.94 12.69
N ALA A 101 14.41 7.14 12.17
CA ALA A 101 14.70 5.81 12.71
C ALA A 101 15.30 5.89 14.12
N GLY A 102 16.30 6.75 14.33
CA GLY A 102 16.96 6.91 15.63
C GLY A 102 16.04 7.46 16.72
N SER A 103 15.13 8.37 16.38
CA SER A 103 14.16 8.89 17.35
C SER A 103 13.19 7.82 17.86
N SER A 104 12.83 6.84 17.03
CA SER A 104 12.02 5.68 17.42
C SER A 104 12.78 4.77 18.40
N LEU A 105 14.05 4.50 18.12
CA LEU A 105 14.92 3.72 19.00
C LEU A 105 15.15 4.40 20.35
N ILE A 106 15.38 5.71 20.34
CA ILE A 106 15.53 6.50 21.57
C ILE A 106 14.26 6.43 22.41
N TYR A 107 13.08 6.56 21.79
CA TYR A 107 11.81 6.40 22.50
C TYR A 107 11.73 5.02 23.18
N GLN A 108 12.01 3.94 22.45
CA GLN A 108 11.97 2.58 23.00
C GLN A 108 12.98 2.38 24.14
N MET A 109 14.19 2.92 24.01
CA MET A 109 15.22 2.87 25.06
C MET A 109 14.79 3.66 26.31
N CYS A 110 14.30 4.88 26.12
CA CYS A 110 13.95 5.77 27.22
C CYS A 110 12.67 5.34 27.96
N GLN A 111 11.73 4.67 27.29
CA GLN A 111 10.59 4.04 27.99
C GLN A 111 11.04 2.96 28.98
N ARG A 112 12.18 2.31 28.74
CA ARG A 112 12.73 1.26 29.61
C ARG A 112 13.65 1.80 30.70
N PHE A 113 14.49 2.79 30.38
CA PHE A 113 15.57 3.28 31.26
C PHE A 113 15.32 4.70 31.82
N GLN A 114 14.06 5.13 31.88
CA GLN A 114 13.54 6.48 32.21
C GLN A 114 14.54 7.48 32.82
N ALA A 115 15.09 7.23 34.01
CA ALA A 115 15.94 8.21 34.71
C ALA A 115 17.35 8.42 34.11
N SER A 116 17.90 7.44 33.39
CA SER A 116 19.30 7.46 32.90
C SER A 116 19.43 7.64 31.38
N CYS A 117 18.31 7.62 30.65
CA CYS A 117 18.34 7.64 29.18
C CYS A 117 18.90 8.95 28.62
N GLY A 118 18.51 10.10 29.19
CA GLY A 118 18.96 11.42 28.75
C GLY A 118 20.44 11.72 29.05
N GLU A 119 21.07 10.95 29.94
CA GLU A 119 22.49 11.07 30.30
C GLU A 119 23.39 10.22 29.40
N THR A 120 22.81 9.37 28.56
CA THR A 120 23.57 8.50 27.67
C THR A 120 24.23 9.32 26.55
N PRO A 121 25.57 9.28 26.39
CA PRO A 121 26.29 10.13 25.42
C PRO A 121 25.78 10.00 23.99
N GLN A 122 25.42 8.79 23.57
CA GLN A 122 24.89 8.51 22.23
C GLN A 122 23.53 9.17 22.00
N VAL A 123 22.68 9.23 23.03
CA VAL A 123 21.38 9.92 22.98
C VAL A 123 21.59 11.43 22.96
N GLN A 124 22.49 11.95 23.79
CA GLN A 124 22.79 13.38 23.84
C GLN A 124 23.30 13.90 22.48
N PHE A 125 24.23 13.19 21.86
CA PHE A 125 24.74 13.53 20.52
C PHE A 125 23.61 13.56 19.48
N PHE A 126 22.73 12.55 19.51
CA PHE A 126 21.60 12.45 18.60
C PHE A 126 20.64 13.64 18.77
N MET A 127 20.23 13.93 20.01
CA MET A 127 19.29 15.01 20.30
C MET A 127 19.90 16.38 20.01
N GLN A 128 21.20 16.56 20.26
CA GLN A 128 21.92 17.78 19.89
C GLN A 128 21.91 18.01 18.37
N THR A 129 22.10 16.95 17.58
CA THR A 129 22.05 17.05 16.10
C THR A 129 20.69 17.55 15.62
N ILE A 130 19.58 17.08 16.21
CA ILE A 130 18.23 17.57 15.91
C ILE A 130 18.07 19.03 16.35
N GLN A 131 18.55 19.36 17.55
CA GLN A 131 18.49 20.72 18.08
C GLN A 131 19.23 21.72 17.18
N GLU A 132 20.42 21.37 16.68
CA GLU A 132 21.19 22.16 15.73
C GLU A 132 20.44 22.38 14.40
N THR A 133 19.80 21.34 13.86
CA THR A 133 18.97 21.46 12.66
C THR A 133 17.79 22.44 12.88
N LEU A 134 17.14 22.42 14.05
CA LEU A 134 16.04 23.33 14.38
C LEU A 134 16.51 24.75 14.79
N ASN A 135 17.74 24.90 15.28
CA ASN A 135 18.32 26.19 15.65
C ASN A 135 18.44 27.13 14.45
N ALA A 136 18.61 26.58 13.25
CA ALA A 136 18.60 27.32 11.98
C ALA A 136 17.24 27.95 11.62
N GLY A 137 16.19 27.76 12.42
CA GLY A 137 14.87 28.39 12.27
C GLY A 137 13.98 27.75 11.20
N CYS A 138 12.70 28.13 11.21
CA CYS A 138 11.65 27.63 10.30
C CYS A 138 11.12 28.70 9.33
N GLY A 139 11.90 29.75 9.02
CA GLY A 139 11.52 30.76 8.03
C GLY A 139 11.58 30.24 6.59
N GLU A 140 11.56 31.14 5.61
CA GLU A 140 11.70 30.78 4.19
C GLU A 140 13.00 30.01 3.92
N LYS A 141 12.87 28.83 3.33
CA LYS A 141 13.99 27.92 3.04
C LYS A 141 13.76 27.19 1.72
N GLU A 142 14.83 26.60 1.20
CA GLU A 142 14.76 25.74 0.02
C GLU A 142 13.98 24.45 0.31
N PRO A 143 13.31 23.83 -0.68
CA PRO A 143 12.47 22.63 -0.47
C PRO A 143 13.19 21.47 0.23
N HIS A 144 14.48 21.26 -0.07
CA HIS A 144 15.27 20.20 0.56
C HIS A 144 15.50 20.45 2.06
N GLN A 145 15.66 21.71 2.46
CA GLN A 145 15.84 22.12 3.86
C GLN A 145 14.51 22.07 4.61
N ILE A 146 13.41 22.43 3.96
CA ILE A 146 12.05 22.27 4.51
C ILE A 146 11.80 20.79 4.82
N ARG A 147 12.15 19.90 3.87
CA ARG A 147 12.07 18.45 4.08
C ARG A 147 12.90 18.03 5.30
N GLU A 148 14.16 18.44 5.42
CA GLU A 148 14.99 18.10 6.58
C GLU A 148 14.39 18.60 7.90
N LEU A 149 13.85 19.83 7.94
CA LEU A 149 13.18 20.38 9.11
C LEU A 149 11.94 19.58 9.51
N ILE A 150 11.14 19.12 8.54
CA ILE A 150 9.98 18.25 8.81
C ILE A 150 10.44 16.95 9.47
N TYR A 151 11.49 16.32 8.95
CA TYR A 151 12.04 15.10 9.55
C TYR A 151 12.56 15.36 10.97
N ALA A 152 13.22 16.50 11.21
CA ALA A 152 13.65 16.90 12.55
C ALA A 152 12.47 17.09 13.52
N LEU A 153 11.42 17.82 13.12
CA LEU A 153 10.22 18.05 13.93
C LEU A 153 9.49 16.74 14.24
N LYS A 154 9.34 15.85 13.24
CA LYS A 154 8.77 14.51 13.43
C LYS A 154 9.62 13.64 14.34
N SER A 155 10.95 13.79 14.30
CA SER A 155 11.88 13.08 15.17
C SER A 155 11.80 13.56 16.63
N VAL A 156 11.53 14.86 16.86
CA VAL A 156 11.20 15.37 18.21
C VAL A 156 9.91 14.71 18.71
N GLY A 157 8.85 14.70 17.89
CA GLY A 157 7.57 14.06 18.22
C GLY A 157 7.64 12.54 18.40
N ASN A 158 8.58 11.86 17.74
CA ASN A 158 8.88 10.46 17.97
C ASN A 158 9.61 10.24 19.30
N SER A 159 10.73 10.92 19.54
CA SER A 159 11.57 10.64 20.71
C SER A 159 10.86 10.98 22.02
N GLY A 160 10.11 12.09 22.08
CA GLY A 160 9.39 12.53 23.27
C GLY A 160 10.30 12.97 24.44
N VAL A 161 11.60 13.16 24.20
CA VAL A 161 12.59 13.51 25.22
C VAL A 161 13.02 14.98 25.12
N ASN A 162 13.64 15.51 26.18
CA ASN A 162 14.19 16.87 26.27
C ASN A 162 13.18 17.98 25.96
N ALA A 163 11.92 17.82 26.39
CA ALA A 163 10.84 18.78 26.13
C ALA A 163 11.23 20.23 26.45
N ALA A 164 11.89 20.47 27.60
CA ALA A 164 12.34 21.80 28.00
C ALA A 164 13.29 22.48 26.99
N SER A 165 14.13 21.71 26.29
CA SER A 165 15.07 22.22 25.28
C SER A 165 14.39 22.48 23.94
N PHE A 166 13.37 21.68 23.59
CA PHE A 166 12.70 21.76 22.29
C PHE A 166 11.52 22.72 22.26
N ILE A 167 10.76 22.88 23.35
CA ILE A 167 9.58 23.76 23.39
C ILE A 167 9.90 25.19 22.90
N PRO A 168 10.98 25.86 23.33
CA PRO A 168 11.31 27.19 22.83
C PRO A 168 11.56 27.23 21.31
N LEU A 169 12.19 26.19 20.76
CA LEU A 169 12.45 26.06 19.32
C LEU A 169 11.16 25.83 18.52
N LEU A 170 10.28 24.97 19.04
CA LEU A 170 8.96 24.71 18.45
C LEU A 170 8.11 25.99 18.49
N SER A 171 8.06 26.69 19.61
CA SER A 171 7.32 27.95 19.75
C SER A 171 7.79 29.01 18.75
N ARG A 172 9.10 29.11 18.52
CA ARG A 172 9.66 30.01 17.49
C ARG A 172 9.20 29.64 16.08
N CYS A 173 9.10 28.35 15.76
CA CYS A 173 8.58 27.90 14.47
C CYS A 173 7.08 28.18 14.32
N LEU A 174 6.30 27.94 15.39
CA LEU A 174 4.85 28.13 15.41
C LEU A 174 4.43 29.61 15.26
N LEU A 175 5.13 30.52 15.95
CA LEU A 175 4.83 31.95 15.95
C LEU A 175 5.47 32.71 14.78
N GLY A 176 6.30 32.05 13.97
CA GLY A 176 6.94 32.66 12.81
C GLY A 176 5.92 33.03 11.71
N HIS A 177 5.92 34.30 11.29
CA HIS A 177 5.02 34.78 10.24
C HIS A 177 5.35 34.22 8.85
N GLN A 178 6.62 33.89 8.59
CA GLN A 178 7.11 33.33 7.32
C GLN A 178 7.22 31.80 7.34
N THR A 179 6.72 31.15 8.40
CA THR A 179 6.77 29.69 8.50
C THR A 179 5.68 29.08 7.62
N GLU A 180 6.08 28.13 6.77
CA GLU A 180 5.12 27.36 5.97
C GLU A 180 4.11 26.61 6.86
N LEU A 181 2.87 26.51 6.39
CA LEU A 181 1.77 25.84 7.10
C LEU A 181 2.16 24.44 7.58
N GLU A 182 2.83 23.69 6.71
CA GLU A 182 3.24 22.32 6.97
C GLU A 182 4.26 22.20 8.10
N LEU A 183 5.20 23.14 8.19
CA LEU A 183 6.16 23.20 9.30
C LEU A 183 5.45 23.54 10.62
N LYS A 184 4.43 24.41 10.58
CA LYS A 184 3.61 24.70 11.77
C LYS A 184 2.87 23.45 12.24
N VAL A 185 2.19 22.73 11.34
CA VAL A 185 1.46 21.50 11.69
C VAL A 185 2.42 20.44 12.26
N ALA A 186 3.58 20.23 11.63
CA ALA A 186 4.60 19.31 12.13
C ALA A 186 5.15 19.73 13.51
N ALA A 187 5.34 21.03 13.75
CA ALA A 187 5.78 21.56 15.03
C ALA A 187 4.72 21.40 16.13
N VAL A 188 3.42 21.54 15.81
CA VAL A 188 2.34 21.22 16.75
C VAL A 188 2.36 19.72 17.08
N GLN A 189 2.43 18.86 16.07
CA GLN A 189 2.45 17.39 16.25
C GLN A 189 3.68 16.89 17.02
N ALA A 190 4.76 17.68 17.12
CA ALA A 190 5.95 17.32 17.90
C ALA A 190 5.67 17.25 19.41
N PHE A 191 4.59 17.84 19.91
CA PHE A 191 4.20 17.81 21.33
C PHE A 191 3.60 16.45 21.78
N ARG A 192 3.27 15.54 20.84
CA ARG A 192 2.45 14.33 21.09
C ARG A 192 2.95 13.39 22.19
N ARG A 193 4.25 13.37 22.47
CA ARG A 193 4.90 12.49 23.46
C ARG A 193 5.56 13.24 24.60
N PHE A 194 5.45 14.57 24.65
CA PHE A 194 5.95 15.33 25.79
C PHE A 194 5.09 15.07 27.03
N PRO A 195 5.68 15.07 28.24
CA PRO A 195 4.94 14.85 29.47
C PRO A 195 3.82 15.88 29.63
N CYS A 196 2.72 15.52 30.29
CA CYS A 196 1.60 16.45 30.50
C CYS A 196 1.99 17.72 31.29
N SER A 197 3.08 17.67 32.08
CA SER A 197 3.66 18.83 32.78
C SER A 197 4.41 19.83 31.89
N ALA A 198 4.64 19.50 30.61
CA ALA A 198 5.31 20.40 29.68
C ALA A 198 4.42 21.61 29.32
N ASP A 199 5.05 22.78 29.13
CA ASP A 199 4.38 24.02 28.75
C ASP A 199 3.72 23.90 27.36
N ARG A 200 2.39 24.04 27.33
CA ARG A 200 1.54 24.00 26.12
C ARG A 200 0.83 25.33 25.85
N SER A 201 1.26 26.42 26.49
CA SER A 201 0.66 27.75 26.36
C SER A 201 0.58 28.25 24.91
N VAL A 202 1.61 27.96 24.09
CA VAL A 202 1.62 28.29 22.66
C VAL A 202 0.49 27.59 21.89
N LEU A 203 0.13 26.35 22.25
CA LEU A 203 -0.95 25.62 21.60
C LEU A 203 -2.32 26.22 21.96
N LEU A 204 -2.50 26.64 23.23
CA LEU A 204 -3.69 27.37 23.66
C LEU A 204 -3.87 28.68 22.87
N GLN A 205 -2.78 29.42 22.67
CA GLN A 205 -2.78 30.66 21.89
C GLN A 205 -3.20 30.40 20.42
N LEU A 206 -2.63 29.37 19.78
CA LEU A 206 -2.93 29.04 18.39
C LEU A 206 -4.39 28.63 18.21
N TYR A 207 -4.92 27.76 19.09
CA TYR A 207 -6.31 27.31 19.01
C TYR A 207 -7.32 28.46 19.15
N ARG A 208 -7.09 29.39 20.09
CA ARG A 208 -7.92 30.59 20.31
C ARG A 208 -7.85 31.61 19.16
N CYS A 209 -6.77 31.61 18.36
CA CYS A 209 -6.54 32.61 17.33
C CYS A 209 -7.36 32.32 16.05
N SER A 210 -8.48 33.02 15.87
CA SER A 210 -9.33 32.89 14.67
C SER A 210 -8.66 33.29 13.35
N ARG A 211 -7.52 34.00 13.40
CA ARG A 211 -6.73 34.39 12.23
C ARG A 211 -5.74 33.31 11.77
N GLU A 212 -5.44 32.34 12.63
CA GLU A 212 -4.53 31.24 12.28
C GLU A 212 -5.24 30.24 11.35
N ASP A 213 -4.46 29.53 10.52
CA ASP A 213 -5.02 28.54 9.60
C ASP A 213 -5.76 27.42 10.37
N LEU A 214 -6.91 27.00 9.84
CA LEU A 214 -7.79 26.02 10.47
C LEU A 214 -7.07 24.70 10.79
N GLU A 215 -6.09 24.29 9.99
CA GLU A 215 -5.35 23.03 10.22
C GLU A 215 -4.46 23.13 11.45
N VAL A 216 -3.79 24.26 11.63
CA VAL A 216 -2.96 24.52 12.82
C VAL A 216 -3.84 24.58 14.06
N ARG A 217 -5.01 25.23 13.97
CA ARG A 217 -5.97 25.32 15.07
C ARG A 217 -6.52 23.95 15.46
N ILE A 218 -6.91 23.12 14.49
CA ILE A 218 -7.39 21.74 14.72
C ILE A 218 -6.27 20.87 15.30
N ALA A 219 -5.05 20.94 14.75
CA ALA A 219 -3.91 20.21 15.28
C ALA A 219 -3.58 20.64 16.73
N ALA A 220 -3.63 21.93 17.03
CA ALA A 220 -3.38 22.45 18.38
C ALA A 220 -4.43 21.93 19.37
N TYR A 221 -5.71 21.96 18.98
CA TYR A 221 -6.79 21.36 19.73
C TYR A 221 -6.55 19.86 20.01
N GLN A 222 -6.21 19.07 19.00
CA GLN A 222 -5.94 17.64 19.16
C GLN A 222 -4.80 17.39 20.16
N GLN A 223 -3.70 18.17 20.08
CA GLN A 223 -2.57 18.03 21.00
C GLN A 223 -2.89 18.46 22.44
N LEU A 224 -3.76 19.46 22.62
CA LEU A 224 -4.23 19.87 23.95
C LEU A 224 -5.10 18.78 24.59
N MET A 225 -5.95 18.11 23.80
CA MET A 225 -6.84 17.05 24.27
C MET A 225 -6.13 15.73 24.63
N LEU A 226 -4.83 15.59 24.36
CA LEU A 226 -4.03 14.45 24.84
C LEU A 226 -3.73 14.52 26.35
N CYS A 227 -3.58 15.73 26.89
CA CYS A 227 -3.31 15.99 28.30
C CYS A 227 -4.15 17.20 28.78
N PRO A 228 -5.50 17.10 28.77
CA PRO A 228 -6.33 18.25 29.11
C PRO A 228 -6.36 18.47 30.62
N ASP A 229 -6.34 19.74 31.03
CA ASP A 229 -6.61 20.20 32.38
C ASP A 229 -7.85 21.12 32.39
N GLN A 230 -8.17 21.64 33.57
CA GLN A 230 -9.34 22.52 33.73
C GLN A 230 -9.22 23.80 32.88
N GLU A 231 -8.02 24.36 32.72
CA GLU A 231 -7.82 25.52 31.86
C GLU A 231 -8.14 25.17 30.41
N VAL A 232 -7.60 24.05 29.91
CA VAL A 232 -7.86 23.56 28.55
C VAL A 232 -9.36 23.41 28.31
N PHE A 233 -10.12 22.82 29.24
CA PHE A 233 -11.57 22.66 29.08
C PHE A 233 -12.32 24.00 28.97
N GLU A 234 -11.98 24.98 29.81
CA GLU A 234 -12.58 26.32 29.71
C GLU A 234 -12.24 27.00 28.38
N VAL A 235 -11.02 26.80 27.86
CA VAL A 235 -10.65 27.30 26.53
C VAL A 235 -11.45 26.63 25.43
N VAL A 236 -11.56 25.30 25.45
CA VAL A 236 -12.32 24.54 24.45
C VAL A 236 -13.77 25.00 24.42
N LYS A 237 -14.40 25.11 25.59
CA LYS A 237 -15.78 25.57 25.74
C LYS A 237 -15.99 27.01 25.23
N THR A 238 -15.15 27.94 25.68
CA THR A 238 -15.27 29.36 25.27
C THR A 238 -14.98 29.57 23.79
N THR A 239 -14.01 28.84 23.24
CA THR A 239 -13.65 28.89 21.82
C THR A 239 -14.76 28.30 20.96
N LEU A 240 -15.30 27.13 21.32
CA LEU A 240 -16.40 26.48 20.60
C LEU A 240 -17.66 27.35 20.56
N LYS A 241 -18.00 28.00 21.67
CA LYS A 241 -19.16 28.93 21.76
C LYS A 241 -19.06 30.07 20.76
N ASN A 242 -17.87 30.64 20.61
CA ASN A 242 -17.60 31.81 19.78
C ASN A 242 -17.00 31.46 18.41
N GLU A 243 -16.98 30.18 18.02
CA GLU A 243 -16.34 29.74 16.80
C GLU A 243 -17.11 30.21 15.55
N THR A 244 -16.35 30.73 14.59
CA THR A 244 -16.87 31.29 13.33
C THR A 244 -16.61 30.36 12.15
N SER A 245 -15.53 29.57 12.21
CA SER A 245 -15.22 28.56 11.19
C SER A 245 -16.08 27.32 11.40
N SER A 246 -16.96 27.01 10.45
CA SER A 246 -17.70 25.75 10.45
C SER A 246 -16.76 24.53 10.47
N GLN A 247 -15.58 24.62 9.85
CA GLN A 247 -14.63 23.51 9.82
C GLN A 247 -14.04 23.19 11.20
N VAL A 248 -13.58 24.22 11.93
CA VAL A 248 -13.03 24.02 13.28
C VAL A 248 -14.15 23.61 14.25
N GLY A 249 -15.30 24.28 14.18
CA GLY A 249 -16.45 23.98 15.03
C GLY A 249 -16.97 22.56 14.85
N SER A 250 -17.21 22.12 13.62
CA SER A 250 -17.65 20.75 13.30
C SER A 250 -16.65 19.69 13.75
N PHE A 251 -15.34 19.96 13.61
CA PHE A 251 -14.31 19.02 14.08
C PHE A 251 -14.33 18.87 15.60
N VAL A 252 -14.29 19.99 16.33
CA VAL A 252 -14.27 19.98 17.81
C VAL A 252 -15.57 19.37 18.36
N TRP A 253 -16.71 19.76 17.80
CA TRP A 253 -18.02 19.24 18.20
C TRP A 253 -18.14 17.73 17.94
N SER A 254 -17.75 17.25 16.75
CA SER A 254 -17.77 15.80 16.44
C SER A 254 -16.78 15.01 17.30
N HIS A 255 -15.58 15.54 17.57
CA HIS A 255 -14.60 14.91 18.44
C HIS A 255 -15.12 14.75 19.88
N LEU A 256 -15.63 15.81 20.49
CA LEU A 256 -16.22 15.76 21.84
C LEU A 256 -17.42 14.81 21.90
N THR A 257 -18.30 14.86 20.90
CA THR A 257 -19.47 13.97 20.82
C THR A 257 -19.10 12.50 20.71
N ASN A 258 -18.06 12.17 19.94
CA ASN A 258 -17.55 10.80 19.83
C ASN A 258 -16.86 10.36 21.12
N ILE A 259 -16.07 11.21 21.78
CA ILE A 259 -15.47 10.88 23.09
C ILE A 259 -16.55 10.54 24.11
N LEU A 260 -17.59 11.37 24.24
CA LEU A 260 -18.69 11.15 25.19
C LEU A 260 -19.47 9.84 24.92
N ARG A 261 -19.40 9.32 23.70
CA ARG A 261 -20.05 8.07 23.27
C ARG A 261 -19.08 6.89 23.15
N SER A 262 -17.79 7.10 23.44
CA SER A 262 -16.76 6.11 23.19
C SER A 262 -16.84 4.94 24.17
N GLU A 263 -16.71 3.74 23.65
CA GLU A 263 -16.56 2.51 24.43
C GLU A 263 -15.09 2.14 24.65
N ASP A 264 -14.16 3.01 24.21
CA ASP A 264 -12.73 2.80 24.37
C ASP A 264 -12.35 2.85 25.87
N PRO A 265 -11.72 1.78 26.43
CA PRO A 265 -11.27 1.75 27.83
C PRO A 265 -10.40 2.92 28.26
N VAL A 266 -9.52 3.44 27.39
CA VAL A 266 -8.59 4.53 27.73
C VAL A 266 -9.30 5.87 27.81
N LYS A 267 -10.40 6.05 27.06
CA LYS A 267 -11.17 7.30 27.05
C LYS A 267 -12.14 7.41 28.22
N GLN A 268 -12.45 6.32 28.93
CA GLN A 268 -13.39 6.33 30.06
C GLN A 268 -12.97 7.31 31.17
N THR A 269 -11.67 7.40 31.47
CA THR A 269 -11.16 8.38 32.45
C THR A 269 -11.35 9.81 31.96
N LEU A 270 -11.11 10.07 30.66
CA LEU A 270 -11.33 11.40 30.08
C LEU A 270 -12.81 11.78 30.13
N ILE A 271 -13.73 10.85 29.81
CA ILE A 271 -15.18 11.09 29.85
C ILE A 271 -15.62 11.56 31.24
N GLN A 272 -15.08 10.97 32.31
CA GLN A 272 -15.40 11.35 33.69
C GLN A 272 -14.86 12.74 34.09
N LEU A 273 -13.83 13.23 33.41
CA LEU A 273 -13.23 14.54 33.66
C LEU A 273 -13.87 15.66 32.83
N LEU A 274 -14.59 15.32 31.76
CA LEU A 274 -15.23 16.31 30.90
C LEU A 274 -16.38 17.01 31.65
N PRO A 275 -16.44 18.35 31.64
CA PRO A 275 -17.60 19.07 32.15
C PRO A 275 -18.87 18.72 31.39
N ASP A 276 -20.00 18.61 32.09
CA ASP A 276 -21.32 18.31 31.48
C ASP A 276 -21.71 19.32 30.38
N ASP A 277 -21.22 20.56 30.48
CA ASP A 277 -21.48 21.65 29.56
C ASP A 277 -20.29 21.98 28.62
N ILE A 278 -19.39 21.01 28.40
CA ILE A 278 -18.24 21.16 27.48
C ILE A 278 -18.68 21.46 26.04
N ILE A 279 -19.81 20.88 25.60
CA ILE A 279 -20.42 21.18 24.30
C ILE A 279 -21.32 22.41 24.45
N SER A 280 -20.77 23.59 24.16
CA SER A 280 -21.47 24.87 24.30
C SER A 280 -22.34 25.26 23.10
N ARG A 281 -22.14 24.63 21.94
CA ARG A 281 -22.81 24.92 20.66
C ARG A 281 -22.69 23.74 19.70
N ASP A 282 -23.79 23.44 18.99
CA ASP A 282 -23.82 22.40 17.96
C ASP A 282 -23.38 22.91 16.58
N PHE A 283 -22.85 21.99 15.77
CA PHE A 283 -22.38 22.24 14.41
C PHE A 283 -22.89 21.18 13.44
N GLU A 284 -22.84 21.50 12.14
CA GLU A 284 -23.20 20.58 11.06
C GLU A 284 -22.19 19.43 10.91
N ALA A 285 -22.67 18.25 10.51
CA ALA A 285 -21.97 16.97 10.66
C ALA A 285 -21.79 16.19 9.34
N GLU A 286 -22.09 16.79 8.18
CA GLU A 286 -21.98 16.11 6.90
C GLU A 286 -20.52 15.74 6.62
N PHE A 287 -20.21 14.45 6.72
CA PHE A 287 -18.85 13.91 6.67
C PHE A 287 -18.10 14.20 5.36
N TRP A 288 -18.82 14.50 4.27
CA TRP A 288 -18.24 14.83 2.96
C TRP A 288 -18.00 16.32 2.74
N LYS A 289 -18.38 17.19 3.69
CA LYS A 289 -18.33 18.65 3.56
C LYS A 289 -17.56 19.32 4.69
N TYR A 290 -17.70 18.80 5.90
CA TYR A 290 -17.11 19.37 7.10
C TYR A 290 -16.08 18.45 7.73
N SER A 291 -15.10 19.08 8.36
CA SER A 291 -14.08 18.40 9.15
C SER A 291 -14.75 17.63 10.28
N SER A 292 -14.35 16.38 10.47
CA SER A 292 -15.03 15.44 11.36
C SER A 292 -14.05 14.45 11.97
N TYR A 293 -14.44 13.94 13.14
CA TYR A 293 -13.77 12.85 13.84
C TYR A 293 -14.76 11.71 14.08
N SER A 294 -14.31 10.47 13.92
CA SER A 294 -15.09 9.27 14.19
C SER A 294 -14.29 8.31 15.06
N ASP A 295 -14.96 7.69 16.04
CA ASP A 295 -14.38 6.74 16.97
C ASP A 295 -15.22 5.46 17.02
N HIS A 296 -14.60 4.32 16.72
CA HIS A 296 -15.29 3.03 16.68
C HIS A 296 -14.51 1.95 17.42
N THR A 297 -15.09 1.49 18.52
CA THR A 297 -14.56 0.36 19.30
C THR A 297 -15.22 -0.95 18.85
N PHE A 298 -14.40 -1.96 18.58
CA PHE A 298 -14.82 -3.30 18.21
C PHE A 298 -14.35 -4.30 19.27
N VAL A 299 -15.28 -5.03 19.86
CA VAL A 299 -14.99 -6.11 20.80
C VAL A 299 -15.05 -7.45 20.05
N SER A 300 -13.97 -8.22 20.09
CA SER A 300 -13.89 -9.54 19.45
C SER A 300 -13.16 -10.54 20.34
N GLY A 301 -13.18 -11.83 19.98
CA GLY A 301 -12.39 -12.85 20.69
C GLY A 301 -10.87 -12.58 20.71
N PHE A 302 -10.37 -11.74 19.81
CA PHE A 302 -8.98 -11.28 19.78
C PHE A 302 -8.68 -10.08 20.70
N GLY A 303 -9.63 -9.66 21.52
CA GLY A 303 -9.53 -8.45 22.35
C GLY A 303 -10.27 -7.26 21.76
N ILE A 304 -10.14 -6.13 22.46
CA ILE A 304 -10.75 -4.85 22.13
C ILE A 304 -9.85 -4.14 21.11
N LYS A 305 -10.45 -3.57 20.07
CA LYS A 305 -9.75 -2.79 19.03
C LYS A 305 -10.48 -1.47 18.88
N ASN A 306 -9.74 -0.38 18.77
CA ASN A 306 -10.30 0.93 18.53
C ASN A 306 -9.79 1.47 17.19
N LEU A 307 -10.72 1.95 16.36
CA LEU A 307 -10.42 2.61 15.09
C LEU A 307 -10.88 4.06 15.18
N GLU A 308 -9.92 4.97 15.10
CA GLU A 308 -10.16 6.41 15.05
C GLU A 308 -9.87 6.93 13.65
N THR A 309 -10.72 7.82 13.15
CA THR A 309 -10.51 8.46 11.85
C THR A 309 -10.75 9.95 11.95
N SER A 310 -9.87 10.75 11.34
CA SER A 310 -10.05 12.20 11.26
C SER A 310 -10.05 12.69 9.82
N LEU A 311 -11.02 13.52 9.47
CA LEU A 311 -11.09 14.19 8.16
C LEU A 311 -10.99 15.70 8.40
N ILE A 312 -10.04 16.36 7.75
CA ILE A 312 -9.86 17.82 7.84
C ILE A 312 -10.11 18.43 6.46
N PHE A 313 -11.16 19.24 6.37
CA PHE A 313 -11.56 19.97 5.18
C PHE A 313 -11.14 21.43 5.27
N SER A 314 -10.85 22.02 4.11
CA SER A 314 -10.58 23.45 3.96
C SER A 314 -11.60 24.08 3.03
N PRO A 315 -12.06 25.31 3.27
CA PRO A 315 -12.98 25.99 2.36
C PRO A 315 -12.38 26.24 0.97
N LYS A 316 -11.06 26.05 0.80
CA LYS A 316 -10.36 26.19 -0.48
C LYS A 316 -10.51 24.97 -1.41
N SER A 317 -10.97 23.82 -0.90
CA SER A 317 -11.08 22.58 -1.65
C SER A 317 -12.37 21.83 -1.30
N PHE A 318 -12.88 21.03 -2.24
CA PHE A 318 -13.95 20.06 -1.98
C PHE A 318 -13.41 18.70 -1.51
N LEU A 319 -12.09 18.49 -1.59
CA LEU A 319 -11.42 17.33 -1.04
C LEU A 319 -10.95 17.63 0.38
N PRO A 320 -10.90 16.62 1.26
CA PRO A 320 -10.23 16.78 2.54
C PRO A 320 -8.74 17.05 2.30
N ARG A 321 -8.19 18.04 3.00
CA ARG A 321 -6.75 18.32 2.99
C ARG A 321 -5.96 17.26 3.75
N SER A 322 -6.54 16.72 4.82
CA SER A 322 -5.91 15.68 5.62
C SER A 322 -6.91 14.57 5.96
N ILE A 323 -6.45 13.33 5.87
CA ILE A 323 -7.15 12.11 6.26
C ILE A 323 -6.21 11.34 7.19
N SER A 324 -6.66 11.02 8.40
CA SER A 324 -5.94 10.13 9.31
C SER A 324 -6.78 8.92 9.69
N ALA A 325 -6.12 7.80 9.91
CA ALA A 325 -6.70 6.59 10.49
C ALA A 325 -5.73 6.00 11.50
N ASN A 326 -6.18 5.77 12.73
CA ASN A 326 -5.42 5.20 13.84
C ASN A 326 -6.10 3.93 14.35
N LEU A 327 -5.36 2.81 14.32
CA LEU A 327 -5.79 1.53 14.84
C LEU A 327 -5.04 1.22 16.15
N THR A 328 -5.80 1.11 17.24
CA THR A 328 -5.29 0.71 18.56
C THR A 328 -5.87 -0.64 18.98
N MET A 329 -5.07 -1.47 19.64
CA MET A 329 -5.49 -2.78 20.14
C MET A 329 -5.13 -2.95 21.60
N TYR A 330 -6.02 -3.58 22.35
CA TYR A 330 -5.84 -3.87 23.76
C TYR A 330 -5.33 -5.29 23.96
N LEU A 331 -4.10 -5.43 24.45
CA LEU A 331 -3.44 -6.70 24.74
C LEU A 331 -2.96 -6.67 26.21
N HIS A 332 -3.27 -7.71 26.99
CA HIS A 332 -2.86 -7.81 28.40
C HIS A 332 -3.23 -6.59 29.27
N GLY A 333 -4.37 -5.96 29.00
CA GLY A 333 -4.83 -4.77 29.72
C GLY A 333 -4.08 -3.49 29.38
N ARG A 334 -3.26 -3.46 28.31
CA ARG A 334 -2.55 -2.28 27.82
C ARG A 334 -3.01 -1.92 26.41
N ALA A 335 -3.02 -0.64 26.10
CA ALA A 335 -3.29 -0.13 24.76
C ALA A 335 -2.01 -0.14 23.92
N HIS A 336 -2.10 -0.69 22.72
CA HIS A 336 -1.03 -0.70 21.72
C HIS A 336 -1.54 -0.07 20.43
N ASN A 337 -1.03 1.10 20.08
CA ASN A 337 -1.22 1.64 18.73
C ASN A 337 -0.55 0.69 17.75
N LEU A 338 -1.28 0.10 16.79
CA LEU A 338 -0.70 -0.85 15.84
C LEU A 338 -0.25 -0.14 14.58
N LEU A 339 -1.11 0.74 14.06
CA LEU A 339 -0.89 1.41 12.79
C LEU A 339 -1.63 2.75 12.79
N GLU A 340 -0.94 3.78 12.34
CA GLU A 340 -1.53 5.09 12.03
C GLU A 340 -1.08 5.50 10.64
N VAL A 341 -2.03 5.92 9.82
CA VAL A 341 -1.77 6.41 8.46
C VAL A 341 -2.34 7.81 8.34
N ASP A 342 -1.49 8.77 8.02
CA ASP A 342 -1.84 10.16 7.77
C ASP A 342 -1.58 10.49 6.31
N LEU A 343 -2.60 10.94 5.59
CA LEU A 343 -2.53 11.39 4.21
C LEU A 343 -2.88 12.87 4.14
N HIS A 344 -1.91 13.69 3.71
CA HIS A 344 -2.10 15.09 3.39
C HIS A 344 -2.09 15.29 1.88
N MET A 345 -3.02 16.09 1.36
CA MET A 345 -3.16 16.36 -0.08
C MET A 345 -3.57 17.80 -0.36
N GLU A 346 -2.97 18.39 -1.38
CA GLU A 346 -3.31 19.70 -1.91
C GLU A 346 -3.27 19.69 -3.44
N ASN A 347 -4.18 20.44 -4.07
CA ASN A 347 -4.24 20.64 -5.53
C ASN A 347 -4.47 19.36 -6.35
N PHE A 348 -5.26 18.42 -5.82
CA PHE A 348 -5.63 17.16 -6.50
C PHE A 348 -6.88 17.27 -7.39
N GLU A 349 -7.60 18.39 -7.32
CA GLU A 349 -8.82 18.64 -8.06
C GLU A 349 -8.65 18.56 -9.58
N PRO A 350 -7.56 19.10 -10.19
CA PRO A 350 -7.35 18.99 -11.63
C PRO A 350 -7.23 17.53 -12.11
N LEU A 351 -6.57 16.66 -11.31
CA LEU A 351 -6.43 15.24 -11.64
C LEU A 351 -7.79 14.53 -11.61
N LEU A 352 -8.61 14.78 -10.58
CA LEU A 352 -9.96 14.23 -10.50
C LEU A 352 -10.87 14.75 -11.61
N ARG A 353 -10.80 16.05 -11.93
CA ARG A 353 -11.53 16.62 -13.07
C ARG A 353 -11.09 16.00 -14.40
N SER A 354 -9.83 15.60 -14.54
CA SER A 354 -9.36 14.90 -15.75
C SER A 354 -9.79 13.43 -15.83
N ALA A 355 -9.95 12.76 -14.68
CA ALA A 355 -10.36 11.36 -14.58
C ALA A 355 -11.89 11.19 -14.64
N PHE A 356 -12.64 12.15 -14.08
CA PHE A 356 -14.10 12.13 -13.96
C PHE A 356 -14.81 13.19 -14.80
N GLY A 357 -14.07 14.11 -15.42
CA GLY A 357 -14.63 15.10 -16.33
C GLY A 357 -15.11 14.44 -17.61
N GLN A 358 -16.43 14.30 -17.75
CA GLN A 358 -17.03 14.32 -19.07
C GLN A 358 -16.57 15.61 -19.75
N LYS A 359 -16.05 15.50 -20.98
CA LYS A 359 -16.05 16.62 -21.90
C LYS A 359 -17.51 17.01 -22.11
N THR A 360 -18.00 17.96 -21.33
CA THR A 360 -19.21 18.69 -21.66
C THR A 360 -18.89 19.60 -22.84
N GLU A 361 -19.11 19.07 -24.05
CA GLU A 361 -19.39 19.92 -25.19
C GLU A 361 -20.70 20.65 -24.90
N GLY A 362 -20.64 21.98 -24.81
CA GLY A 362 -21.83 22.83 -24.82
C GLY A 362 -21.95 23.79 -23.65
N GLU A 363 -21.16 24.86 -23.65
CA GLU A 363 -21.63 26.16 -23.16
C GLU A 363 -21.52 27.17 -24.31
N PRO A 364 -22.63 27.83 -24.72
CA PRO A 364 -22.64 28.75 -25.84
C PRO A 364 -22.20 30.14 -25.37
N THR A 365 -20.91 30.43 -25.38
CA THR A 365 -20.47 31.83 -25.32
C THR A 365 -20.58 32.45 -26.71
N ALA A 366 -21.71 33.13 -26.93
CA ALA A 366 -21.97 33.97 -28.08
C ALA A 366 -20.93 35.11 -28.15
N LYS A 367 -20.01 35.06 -29.13
CA LYS A 367 -19.34 36.23 -29.70
C LYS A 367 -19.04 36.01 -31.19
N THR A 368 -19.87 36.66 -32.01
CA THR A 368 -19.58 37.31 -33.30
C THR A 368 -18.46 36.75 -34.19
N ALA A 369 -18.87 36.18 -35.33
CA ALA A 369 -18.03 35.98 -36.51
C ALA A 369 -17.52 37.32 -37.09
N PRO A 370 -16.39 37.29 -37.80
CA PRO A 370 -16.50 37.44 -39.24
C PRO A 370 -15.69 36.40 -40.05
N ASN A 371 -16.43 35.88 -41.03
CA ASN A 371 -16.19 35.25 -42.33
C ASN A 371 -14.79 35.34 -43.03
N PRO A 372 -14.56 34.63 -44.17
CA PRO A 372 -13.61 33.52 -44.26
C PRO A 372 -12.62 33.67 -45.43
N TYR A 373 -11.38 33.17 -45.36
CA TYR A 373 -10.63 32.81 -46.58
C TYR A 373 -9.53 31.76 -46.35
N SER A 374 -9.67 30.66 -47.08
CA SER A 374 -8.67 29.79 -47.73
C SER A 374 -7.47 29.19 -46.95
N ASN A 375 -7.44 27.86 -46.90
CA ASN A 375 -6.55 26.98 -47.69
C ASN A 375 -6.00 25.76 -46.91
N ARG A 376 -6.49 24.59 -47.35
CA ARG A 376 -5.76 23.33 -47.64
C ARG A 376 -4.42 23.09 -46.93
N SER A 377 -4.36 22.03 -46.12
CA SER A 377 -3.50 20.86 -46.42
C SER A 377 -3.69 19.68 -45.45
N THR A 378 -4.04 18.54 -46.04
CA THR A 378 -3.56 17.17 -45.76
C THR A 378 -3.70 16.57 -44.35
N TRP A 379 -4.75 15.75 -44.20
CA TRP A 379 -4.89 14.72 -43.18
C TRP A 379 -4.12 13.44 -43.56
N CYS A 380 -3.32 12.91 -42.62
CA CYS A 380 -2.85 11.53 -42.60
C CYS A 380 -2.98 10.99 -41.16
N PRO A 381 -3.64 9.84 -40.93
CA PRO A 381 -3.80 9.26 -39.60
C PRO A 381 -2.59 8.40 -39.24
N LYS A 382 -1.83 8.77 -38.21
CA LYS A 382 -0.84 7.89 -37.58
C LYS A 382 -1.43 7.28 -36.32
N LEU A 383 -1.79 6.01 -36.45
CA LEU A 383 -2.07 5.07 -35.38
C LEU A 383 -0.73 4.48 -34.89
N PHE A 384 -0.57 4.40 -33.56
CA PHE A 384 0.47 3.72 -32.79
C PHE A 384 1.92 4.25 -32.86
N SER A 385 2.30 4.95 -31.78
CA SER A 385 3.65 4.95 -31.22
C SER A 385 3.53 4.70 -29.71
N PRO A 386 4.18 3.66 -29.14
CA PRO A 386 4.33 3.55 -27.70
C PRO A 386 5.47 4.47 -27.24
N VAL A 387 5.34 4.99 -26.01
CA VAL A 387 6.32 5.82 -25.29
C VAL A 387 6.35 7.31 -25.72
N SER A 388 5.80 8.13 -24.81
CA SER A 388 6.10 9.54 -24.48
C SER A 388 4.84 10.40 -24.35
N LYS A 389 4.06 10.19 -23.28
CA LYS A 389 2.97 11.08 -22.88
C LYS A 389 3.40 12.19 -21.91
N GLU A 390 4.71 12.47 -21.78
CA GLU A 390 5.21 13.55 -20.92
C GLU A 390 5.65 14.83 -21.68
N LEU A 391 5.65 14.85 -23.02
CA LEU A 391 6.18 16.00 -23.76
C LEU A 391 5.17 17.03 -24.28
N LYS A 392 3.89 17.00 -23.87
CA LYS A 392 2.88 17.98 -24.30
C LYS A 392 2.39 18.98 -23.24
N VAL A 393 2.93 18.95 -22.02
CA VAL A 393 2.62 19.97 -20.98
C VAL A 393 3.60 21.16 -21.03
N ARG A 394 4.77 21.03 -21.67
CA ARG A 394 5.85 22.04 -21.59
C ARG A 394 5.90 23.09 -22.71
N LYS A 395 4.99 23.11 -23.69
CA LYS A 395 5.08 24.07 -24.84
C LYS A 395 4.01 25.15 -24.94
N SER A 396 3.10 25.28 -23.98
CA SER A 396 2.10 26.36 -23.95
C SER A 396 2.25 27.34 -22.77
N LEU A 397 3.30 27.21 -21.96
CA LEU A 397 3.52 28.01 -20.73
C LEU A 397 4.75 28.94 -20.77
N GLN A 398 5.22 29.32 -21.97
CA GLN A 398 6.38 30.22 -22.09
C GLN A 398 6.05 31.68 -22.44
N LEU A 399 4.78 32.12 -22.40
CA LEU A 399 4.44 33.52 -22.70
C LEU A 399 3.57 34.24 -21.65
N PHE A 400 3.20 33.60 -20.54
CA PHE A 400 2.50 34.29 -19.46
C PHE A 400 2.96 33.81 -18.08
N GLY A 401 3.59 34.71 -17.32
CA GLY A 401 3.71 34.70 -15.86
C GLY A 401 4.31 33.45 -15.20
N ARG A 402 5.62 33.48 -14.94
CA ARG A 402 6.38 32.48 -14.15
C ARG A 402 5.87 32.17 -12.73
N ARG A 403 4.84 32.87 -12.21
CA ARG A 403 4.33 32.68 -10.83
C ARG A 403 3.11 31.76 -10.70
N LYS A 404 2.33 31.51 -11.77
CA LYS A 404 1.09 30.70 -11.67
C LYS A 404 1.29 29.19 -11.80
N ALA A 405 2.39 28.73 -12.38
CA ALA A 405 2.59 27.32 -12.68
C ALA A 405 2.92 26.45 -11.45
N ASP A 406 3.41 27.03 -10.35
CA ASP A 406 3.83 26.29 -9.15
C ASP A 406 2.65 26.02 -8.18
N GLU A 407 1.57 26.79 -8.28
CA GLU A 407 0.34 26.61 -7.47
C GLU A 407 -0.55 25.47 -7.98
N GLU A 408 -0.37 24.98 -9.21
CA GLU A 408 -1.22 23.92 -9.80
C GLU A 408 -0.61 22.50 -9.70
N LYS A 409 0.59 22.34 -9.14
CA LYS A 409 1.21 21.01 -8.97
C LYS A 409 0.54 20.28 -7.79
N PRO A 410 0.07 19.02 -7.97
CA PRO A 410 -0.47 18.23 -6.86
C PRO A 410 0.63 17.96 -5.84
N ARG A 411 0.35 18.26 -4.57
CA ARG A 411 1.27 18.02 -3.45
C ARG A 411 0.63 17.01 -2.51
N CYS A 412 1.33 15.93 -2.21
CA CYS A 412 0.87 15.00 -1.20
C CYS A 412 1.99 14.54 -0.28
N ARG A 413 1.58 14.13 0.91
CA ARG A 413 2.44 13.47 1.88
C ARG A 413 1.69 12.33 2.55
N VAL A 414 2.34 11.19 2.66
CA VAL A 414 1.87 10.04 3.43
C VAL A 414 2.84 9.84 4.59
N SER A 415 2.33 9.87 5.81
CA SER A 415 3.05 9.44 7.00
C SER A 415 2.47 8.15 7.52
N VAL A 416 3.34 7.22 7.89
CA VAL A 416 2.96 5.94 8.49
C VAL A 416 3.65 5.82 9.84
N LYS A 417 2.84 5.59 10.89
CA LYS A 417 3.32 5.29 12.24
C LYS A 417 2.96 3.86 12.59
N ILE A 418 3.90 3.14 13.20
CA ILE A 418 3.72 1.78 13.70
C ILE A 418 4.14 1.80 15.16
N PHE A 419 3.32 1.25 16.06
CA PHE A 419 3.58 1.34 17.51
C PHE A 419 3.72 2.80 18.01
N GLY A 420 2.97 3.72 17.38
CA GLY A 420 3.03 5.16 17.59
C GLY A 420 4.32 5.83 17.12
N ASN A 421 5.29 5.08 16.57
CA ASN A 421 6.53 5.61 16.01
C ASN A 421 6.33 5.90 14.52
N GLU A 422 6.57 7.14 14.12
CA GLU A 422 6.55 7.53 12.71
C GLU A 422 7.79 6.97 12.01
N LEU A 423 7.62 6.05 11.07
CA LEU A 423 8.73 5.29 10.47
C LEU A 423 9.06 5.71 9.04
N SER A 424 8.08 6.23 8.32
CA SER A 424 8.23 6.60 6.93
C SER A 424 7.36 7.78 6.57
N VAL A 425 7.96 8.74 5.86
CA VAL A 425 7.27 9.89 5.28
C VAL A 425 7.56 9.89 3.78
N PHE A 426 6.52 9.75 2.97
CA PHE A 426 6.62 9.74 1.52
C PHE A 426 5.95 10.98 0.95
N THR A 427 6.56 11.63 -0.03
CA THR A 427 5.92 12.65 -0.84
C THR A 427 5.47 12.10 -2.18
N CYS A 428 4.57 12.82 -2.85
CA CYS A 428 4.17 12.51 -4.23
C CYS A 428 5.38 12.39 -5.19
N ASP A 429 6.38 13.25 -5.00
CA ASP A 429 7.60 13.22 -5.80
C ASP A 429 8.44 11.96 -5.50
N ASP A 430 8.58 11.56 -4.23
CA ASP A 430 9.29 10.33 -3.86
C ASP A 430 8.62 9.07 -4.45
N VAL A 431 7.28 9.04 -4.49
CA VAL A 431 6.52 7.94 -5.11
C VAL A 431 6.76 7.91 -6.62
N SER A 432 6.75 9.07 -7.28
CA SER A 432 7.07 9.18 -8.70
C SER A 432 8.49 8.71 -9.00
N ASP A 433 9.47 9.14 -8.19
CA ASP A 433 10.88 8.77 -8.34
C ASP A 433 11.09 7.27 -8.11
N GLN A 434 10.41 6.66 -7.14
CA GLN A 434 10.42 5.20 -6.95
C GLN A 434 9.80 4.46 -8.13
N ILE A 435 8.72 4.98 -8.73
CA ILE A 435 8.13 4.41 -9.95
C ILE A 435 9.11 4.52 -11.12
N HIS A 436 9.83 5.64 -11.26
CA HIS A 436 10.85 5.83 -12.31
C HIS A 436 12.09 4.95 -12.11
N GLN A 437 12.63 4.87 -10.90
CA GLN A 437 13.73 3.96 -10.56
C GLN A 437 13.31 2.49 -10.74
N GLY A 438 12.08 2.15 -10.31
CA GLY A 438 11.45 0.87 -10.58
C GLY A 438 11.37 0.58 -12.08
N SER A 439 11.00 1.57 -12.91
CA SER A 439 10.94 1.45 -14.37
C SER A 439 12.31 1.15 -15.01
N LEU A 440 13.39 1.75 -14.53
CA LEU A 440 14.75 1.48 -15.00
C LEU A 440 15.23 0.07 -14.65
N SER A 441 14.95 -0.40 -13.43
CA SER A 441 15.20 -1.79 -13.01
C SER A 441 14.34 -2.78 -13.82
N LEU A 442 13.08 -2.43 -14.08
CA LEU A 442 12.17 -3.18 -14.93
C LEU A 442 12.64 -3.24 -16.38
N ALA A 443 13.36 -2.25 -16.90
CA ALA A 443 13.96 -2.30 -18.23
C ALA A 443 15.10 -3.35 -18.29
N GLY A 444 15.95 -3.42 -17.26
CA GLY A 444 16.97 -4.47 -17.14
C GLY A 444 16.36 -5.87 -17.02
N LEU A 445 15.30 -5.99 -16.22
CA LEU A 445 14.53 -7.23 -16.08
C LEU A 445 13.85 -7.61 -17.39
N ALA A 446 13.27 -6.65 -18.11
CA ALA A 446 12.70 -6.85 -19.44
C ALA A 446 13.75 -7.40 -20.39
N VAL A 447 14.96 -6.83 -20.46
CA VAL A 447 16.05 -7.37 -21.31
C VAL A 447 16.40 -8.83 -20.97
N LYS A 448 16.47 -9.19 -19.68
CA LYS A 448 16.71 -10.59 -19.26
C LYS A 448 15.60 -11.53 -19.73
N LEU A 449 14.34 -11.12 -19.56
CA LEU A 449 13.16 -11.86 -20.03
C LEU A 449 13.10 -11.92 -21.57
N LEU A 450 13.45 -10.86 -22.29
CA LEU A 450 13.49 -10.89 -23.76
C LEU A 450 14.50 -11.94 -24.26
N LYS A 451 15.64 -12.08 -23.57
CA LYS A 451 16.71 -13.05 -23.88
C LYS A 451 16.40 -14.50 -23.53
N GLY A 452 15.22 -14.84 -22.99
CA GLY A 452 14.92 -16.23 -22.63
C GLY A 452 15.30 -16.64 -21.20
N HIS A 453 15.83 -15.72 -20.38
CA HIS A 453 16.31 -16.07 -19.05
C HIS A 453 15.14 -16.23 -18.07
N GLU A 454 15.24 -17.23 -17.20
CA GLU A 454 14.39 -17.34 -16.03
C GLU A 454 14.88 -16.38 -14.95
N VAL A 455 13.96 -15.60 -14.40
CA VAL A 455 14.23 -14.62 -13.35
C VAL A 455 13.45 -15.03 -12.11
N HIS A 456 14.18 -15.25 -11.02
CA HIS A 456 13.63 -15.52 -9.70
C HIS A 456 13.85 -14.29 -8.84
N LEU A 457 12.75 -13.65 -8.45
CA LEU A 457 12.75 -12.61 -7.44
C LEU A 457 12.18 -13.20 -6.16
N SER A 458 12.82 -12.98 -5.03
CA SER A 458 12.34 -13.43 -3.73
C SER A 458 12.60 -12.32 -2.73
N HIS A 459 11.64 -12.10 -1.85
CA HIS A 459 11.74 -11.21 -0.71
C HIS A 459 11.25 -11.94 0.55
N ARG A 460 12.08 -11.97 1.60
CA ARG A 460 11.75 -12.57 2.89
C ARG A 460 11.83 -11.53 3.99
N GLY A 461 10.88 -11.58 4.91
CA GLY A 461 10.83 -10.67 6.05
C GLY A 461 10.39 -11.39 7.32
N VAL A 462 10.99 -10.99 8.44
CA VAL A 462 10.41 -11.20 9.77
C VAL A 462 9.71 -9.91 10.14
N LEU A 463 8.38 -9.95 10.18
CA LEU A 463 7.56 -8.75 10.42
C LEU A 463 7.40 -8.46 11.92
N MET A 464 7.48 -9.51 12.74
CA MET A 464 7.39 -9.43 14.20
C MET A 464 8.09 -10.66 14.80
N ALA A 465 8.87 -10.48 15.85
CA ALA A 465 9.47 -11.57 16.62
C ALA A 465 9.66 -11.10 18.07
N GLU A 466 8.65 -11.35 18.91
CA GLU A 466 8.61 -10.91 20.31
C GLU A 466 8.61 -12.13 21.23
N GLU A 467 9.37 -12.04 22.32
CA GLU A 467 9.40 -13.05 23.39
C GLU A 467 9.22 -12.36 24.73
N LEU A 468 8.17 -12.75 25.46
CA LEU A 468 7.89 -12.32 26.82
C LEU A 468 8.16 -13.48 27.77
N ARG A 469 9.06 -13.26 28.72
CA ARG A 469 9.39 -14.22 29.78
C ARG A 469 8.78 -13.76 31.09
N LEU A 470 7.84 -14.54 31.62
CA LEU A 470 7.15 -14.27 32.88
C LEU A 470 7.69 -15.18 33.99
N PRO A 471 7.99 -14.65 35.19
CA PRO A 471 8.32 -15.48 36.33
C PRO A 471 7.08 -16.26 36.78
N SER A 472 7.26 -17.52 37.17
CA SER A 472 6.22 -18.33 37.81
C SER A 472 6.56 -18.62 39.27
N LEU A 473 5.56 -18.97 40.07
CA LEU A 473 5.73 -19.31 41.48
C LEU A 473 6.61 -20.56 41.69
N SER A 474 6.73 -21.45 40.70
CA SER A 474 7.58 -22.63 40.77
C SER A 474 9.04 -22.34 40.41
N GLY A 475 9.37 -21.12 40.00
CA GLY A 475 10.70 -20.73 39.54
C GLY A 475 11.03 -21.11 38.08
N VAL A 476 10.13 -21.82 37.38
CA VAL A 476 10.29 -22.12 35.95
C VAL A 476 9.65 -21.00 35.13
N PRO A 477 10.39 -20.28 34.27
CA PRO A 477 9.84 -19.17 33.51
C PRO A 477 8.78 -19.64 32.51
N ILE A 478 7.68 -18.88 32.42
CA ILE A 478 6.69 -19.04 31.35
C ILE A 478 7.14 -18.18 30.18
N ASN A 479 7.37 -18.81 29.03
CA ASN A 479 7.75 -18.15 27.78
C ASN A 479 6.52 -18.00 26.87
N LEU A 480 6.30 -16.77 26.44
CA LEU A 480 5.28 -16.35 25.48
C LEU A 480 5.99 -15.78 24.27
N GLY A 481 5.96 -16.48 23.13
CA GLY A 481 6.61 -16.04 21.89
C GLY A 481 5.58 -15.76 20.80
N ILE A 482 5.74 -14.67 20.04
CA ILE A 482 4.96 -14.38 18.84
C ILE A 482 5.91 -14.08 17.69
N ASN A 483 5.84 -14.87 16.62
CA ASN A 483 6.63 -14.67 15.41
C ASN A 483 5.71 -14.52 14.19
N MET A 484 5.99 -13.52 13.37
CA MET A 484 5.32 -13.28 12.09
C MET A 484 6.36 -13.21 10.98
N THR A 485 6.16 -14.01 9.94
CA THR A 485 7.06 -14.11 8.79
C THR A 485 6.31 -13.92 7.49
N SER A 486 7.01 -13.38 6.50
CA SER A 486 6.51 -13.24 5.14
C SER A 486 7.54 -13.71 4.13
N LEU A 487 7.06 -14.30 3.04
CA LEU A 487 7.82 -14.64 1.85
C LEU A 487 6.99 -14.27 0.63
N LEU A 488 7.56 -13.43 -0.24
CA LEU A 488 7.01 -13.07 -1.53
C LEU A 488 8.03 -13.49 -2.58
N SER A 489 7.64 -14.36 -3.50
CA SER A 489 8.50 -14.79 -4.60
C SER A 489 7.78 -14.65 -5.92
N LEU A 490 8.51 -14.28 -6.97
CA LEU A 490 7.99 -14.11 -8.31
C LEU A 490 8.94 -14.80 -9.29
N HIS A 491 8.43 -15.86 -9.92
CA HIS A 491 9.16 -16.58 -10.96
C HIS A 491 8.65 -16.13 -12.32
N LEU A 492 9.53 -15.52 -13.11
CA LEU A 492 9.23 -14.99 -14.43
C LEU A 492 10.08 -15.71 -15.47
N LYS A 493 9.45 -16.12 -16.57
CA LYS A 493 10.14 -16.55 -17.77
C LYS A 493 9.52 -15.85 -18.95
N GLY A 494 10.36 -15.24 -19.77
CA GLY A 494 9.96 -14.70 -21.06
C GLY A 494 10.93 -15.21 -22.11
N ARG A 495 10.49 -15.31 -23.35
CA ARG A 495 11.34 -15.43 -24.54
C ARG A 495 10.66 -14.65 -25.64
N VAL A 496 11.38 -13.70 -26.21
CA VAL A 496 10.90 -12.95 -27.37
C VAL A 496 11.70 -13.33 -28.59
N ASN A 497 11.00 -13.73 -29.66
CA ASN A 497 11.60 -13.75 -30.98
C ASN A 497 10.98 -12.59 -31.78
N TYR A 498 11.84 -11.69 -32.21
CA TYR A 498 11.51 -10.52 -33.00
C TYR A 498 12.29 -10.59 -34.32
N ARG A 499 11.60 -10.47 -35.45
CA ARG A 499 12.23 -10.32 -36.77
C ARG A 499 12.09 -8.88 -37.28
N ASP A 500 10.89 -8.34 -37.21
CA ASP A 500 10.51 -6.97 -37.62
C ASP A 500 9.24 -6.52 -36.85
N THR A 501 8.74 -5.30 -37.10
CA THR A 501 7.54 -4.76 -36.43
C THR A 501 6.26 -5.54 -36.71
N SER A 502 6.26 -6.39 -37.74
CA SER A 502 5.12 -7.20 -38.19
C SER A 502 5.17 -8.64 -37.69
N HIS A 503 6.34 -9.16 -37.33
CA HIS A 503 6.56 -10.53 -36.84
C HIS A 503 7.20 -10.52 -35.45
N PHE A 504 6.34 -10.64 -34.44
CA PHE A 504 6.71 -10.64 -33.03
C PHE A 504 6.12 -11.85 -32.32
N SER A 505 6.91 -12.57 -31.52
CA SER A 505 6.40 -13.63 -30.65
C SER A 505 6.99 -13.50 -29.26
N LEU A 506 6.15 -13.65 -28.24
CA LEU A 506 6.47 -13.62 -26.82
C LEU A 506 5.88 -14.87 -26.18
N ASN A 507 6.72 -15.71 -25.60
CA ASN A 507 6.28 -16.88 -24.83
C ASN A 507 6.79 -16.78 -23.41
N GLY A 508 5.99 -17.15 -22.41
CA GLY A 508 6.43 -17.02 -21.04
C GLY A 508 5.43 -17.49 -19.99
N TYR A 509 5.89 -17.49 -18.73
CA TYR A 509 5.04 -17.70 -17.57
C TYR A 509 5.36 -16.72 -16.46
N VAL A 510 4.36 -16.50 -15.62
CA VAL A 510 4.41 -15.68 -14.41
C VAL A 510 3.84 -16.51 -13.27
N ARG A 511 4.66 -16.82 -12.27
CA ARG A 511 4.29 -17.63 -11.10
C ARG A 511 4.65 -16.86 -9.82
N PRO A 512 3.73 -16.03 -9.31
CA PRO A 512 3.85 -15.45 -7.98
C PRO A 512 3.57 -16.50 -6.90
N ASN A 513 4.34 -16.49 -5.82
CA ASN A 513 4.01 -17.20 -4.58
C ASN A 513 4.11 -16.23 -3.41
N ALA A 514 3.11 -16.27 -2.53
CA ALA A 514 3.08 -15.52 -1.29
C ALA A 514 2.81 -16.46 -0.11
N TYR A 515 3.54 -16.26 0.97
CA TYR A 515 3.38 -16.95 2.24
C TYR A 515 3.45 -15.93 3.37
N VAL A 516 2.50 -16.00 4.31
CA VAL A 516 2.56 -15.28 5.58
C VAL A 516 2.25 -16.28 6.68
N GLY A 517 3.12 -16.36 7.68
CA GLY A 517 2.95 -17.26 8.82
C GLY A 517 3.02 -16.48 10.13
N LEU A 518 2.02 -16.66 10.98
CA LEU A 518 1.95 -16.15 12.35
C LEU A 518 1.97 -17.35 13.31
N SER A 519 2.97 -17.43 14.18
CA SER A 519 3.07 -18.44 15.22
C SER A 519 3.07 -17.78 16.60
N ALA A 520 2.19 -18.22 17.50
CA ALA A 520 2.21 -17.83 18.90
C ALA A 520 2.45 -19.07 19.77
N ARG A 521 3.45 -19.02 20.65
CA ARG A 521 3.84 -20.10 21.56
C ARG A 521 3.67 -19.63 23.00
N MET A 522 3.06 -20.46 23.83
CA MET A 522 2.97 -20.25 25.28
C MET A 522 3.36 -21.52 25.99
N GLY A 523 4.32 -21.47 26.91
CA GLY A 523 4.70 -22.65 27.67
C GLY A 523 5.83 -22.41 28.64
N VAL A 524 6.40 -23.49 29.14
CA VAL A 524 7.54 -23.48 30.04
C VAL A 524 8.69 -24.28 29.42
N ASP A 525 9.89 -23.75 29.55
CA ASP A 525 11.13 -24.41 29.13
C ASP A 525 11.96 -24.67 30.39
N GLY A 526 12.15 -25.95 30.74
CA GLY A 526 12.90 -26.36 31.92
C GLY A 526 13.96 -27.40 31.60
N ALA A 527 14.83 -27.68 32.59
CA ALA A 527 15.84 -28.73 32.47
C ALA A 527 15.31 -30.12 32.04
N PRO A 528 14.13 -30.60 32.51
CA PRO A 528 13.60 -31.91 32.08
C PRO A 528 12.91 -31.89 30.71
N GLY A 529 12.75 -30.72 30.07
CA GLY A 529 12.13 -30.58 28.75
C GLY A 529 11.20 -29.38 28.64
N GLN A 530 10.57 -29.27 27.47
CA GLN A 530 9.63 -28.22 27.12
C GLN A 530 8.18 -28.70 27.28
N ALA A 531 7.30 -27.86 27.82
CA ALA A 531 5.86 -28.07 27.78
C ALA A 531 5.18 -26.78 27.31
N ALA A 532 4.62 -26.79 26.10
CA ALA A 532 4.05 -25.58 25.50
C ALA A 532 2.86 -25.88 24.59
N VAL A 533 2.09 -24.84 24.30
CA VAL A 533 1.08 -24.82 23.24
C VAL A 533 1.56 -23.85 22.17
N GLU A 534 1.50 -24.26 20.92
CA GLU A 534 1.85 -23.45 19.76
C GLU A 534 0.64 -23.32 18.83
N TRP A 535 0.18 -22.10 18.65
CA TRP A 535 -0.81 -21.75 17.64
C TRP A 535 -0.11 -21.26 16.37
N LEU A 536 -0.51 -21.78 15.21
CA LEU A 536 0.03 -21.44 13.91
C LEU A 536 -1.10 -21.04 12.96
N ALA A 537 -1.06 -19.80 12.46
CA ALA A 537 -1.91 -19.29 11.40
C ALA A 537 -1.08 -19.03 10.14
N GLU A 538 -1.48 -19.61 9.02
CA GLU A 538 -0.77 -19.51 7.75
C GLU A 538 -1.70 -19.01 6.65
N LEU A 539 -1.18 -18.14 5.80
CA LEU A 539 -1.78 -17.69 4.55
C LEU A 539 -0.84 -18.05 3.40
N ARG A 540 -1.36 -18.77 2.41
CA ARG A 540 -0.63 -19.18 1.20
C ARG A 540 -1.38 -18.77 -0.06
N SER A 541 -0.65 -18.32 -1.07
CA SER A 541 -1.16 -18.02 -2.41
C SER A 541 -0.11 -18.38 -3.44
N SER A 542 -0.47 -19.14 -4.47
CA SER A 542 0.47 -19.56 -5.52
C SER A 542 -0.21 -19.68 -6.90
N PRO A 543 -0.80 -18.58 -7.43
CA PRO A 543 -1.37 -18.63 -8.76
C PRO A 543 -0.28 -18.71 -9.83
N SER A 544 -0.63 -19.27 -10.99
CA SER A 544 0.27 -19.38 -12.13
C SER A 544 -0.44 -18.94 -13.41
N LEU A 545 0.26 -18.16 -14.23
CA LEU A 545 -0.18 -17.77 -15.55
C LEU A 545 0.88 -18.19 -16.56
N ASP A 546 0.49 -18.92 -17.59
CA ASP A 546 1.39 -19.39 -18.64
C ASP A 546 0.75 -19.06 -19.99
N GLY A 547 1.48 -18.43 -20.90
CA GLY A 547 0.90 -18.02 -22.17
C GLY A 547 1.90 -17.63 -23.24
N SER A 548 1.37 -17.42 -24.43
CA SER A 548 2.11 -16.88 -25.56
C SER A 548 1.31 -15.81 -26.29
N PHE A 549 2.03 -14.92 -26.94
CA PHE A 549 1.51 -13.89 -27.81
C PHE A 549 2.31 -13.93 -29.11
N GLN A 550 1.63 -13.93 -30.25
CA GLN A 550 2.24 -13.94 -31.56
C GLN A 550 1.53 -12.91 -32.45
N LEU A 551 2.30 -12.13 -33.18
CA LEU A 551 1.85 -11.19 -34.20
C LEU A 551 2.53 -11.60 -35.51
N GLN A 552 1.73 -11.84 -36.56
CA GLN A 552 2.21 -12.15 -37.90
C GLN A 552 1.72 -11.08 -38.89
N GLU A 553 2.62 -10.64 -39.77
CA GLU A 553 2.37 -9.65 -40.83
C GLU A 553 1.70 -8.34 -40.35
N GLY A 554 1.78 -8.03 -39.05
CA GLY A 554 1.11 -6.89 -38.42
C GLY A 554 -0.44 -6.95 -38.44
N ARG A 555 -1.02 -8.09 -38.84
CA ARG A 555 -2.45 -8.23 -39.13
C ARG A 555 -3.12 -9.40 -38.42
N GLU A 556 -2.34 -10.42 -38.04
CA GLU A 556 -2.81 -11.60 -37.33
C GLU A 556 -2.20 -11.64 -35.93
N VAL A 557 -3.05 -11.57 -34.91
CA VAL A 557 -2.70 -11.69 -33.50
C VAL A 557 -3.19 -13.03 -32.99
N ARG A 558 -2.31 -13.78 -32.34
CA ARG A 558 -2.61 -15.06 -31.71
C ARG A 558 -2.11 -15.05 -30.27
N VAL A 559 -3.02 -15.20 -29.32
CA VAL A 559 -2.73 -15.27 -27.89
C VAL A 559 -3.14 -16.63 -27.38
N THR A 560 -2.21 -17.36 -26.75
CA THR A 560 -2.52 -18.63 -26.08
C THR A 560 -2.42 -18.46 -24.57
N LEU A 561 -3.39 -18.95 -23.83
CA LEU A 561 -3.34 -19.05 -22.38
C LEU A 561 -3.31 -20.52 -21.98
N ASN A 562 -2.15 -21.01 -21.56
CA ASN A 562 -1.92 -22.39 -21.17
C ASN A 562 -2.48 -22.65 -19.77
N THR A 563 -3.07 -23.84 -19.59
CA THR A 563 -3.66 -24.27 -18.32
C THR A 563 -3.06 -25.61 -17.86
N PRO A 564 -1.77 -25.64 -17.52
CA PRO A 564 -1.06 -26.91 -17.26
C PRO A 564 -1.46 -27.58 -15.94
N GLN A 565 -2.10 -26.87 -15.02
CA GLN A 565 -2.46 -27.36 -13.69
C GLN A 565 -3.91 -27.83 -13.63
N ASP A 566 -4.19 -28.89 -12.88
CA ASP A 566 -5.55 -29.39 -12.62
C ASP A 566 -6.28 -28.57 -11.54
N PHE A 567 -5.53 -27.93 -10.65
CA PHE A 567 -6.05 -27.03 -9.64
C PHE A 567 -5.04 -25.93 -9.33
N MET A 568 -5.56 -24.76 -8.92
CA MET A 568 -4.76 -23.63 -8.48
C MET A 568 -5.24 -23.16 -7.11
N ASP A 569 -4.35 -23.16 -6.12
CA ASP A 569 -4.58 -22.56 -4.81
C ASP A 569 -4.44 -21.03 -4.93
N VAL A 570 -5.57 -20.35 -5.11
CA VAL A 570 -5.61 -18.89 -5.20
C VAL A 570 -5.28 -18.30 -3.83
N ILE A 571 -5.99 -18.74 -2.79
CA ILE A 571 -5.75 -18.36 -1.40
C ILE A 571 -6.04 -19.57 -0.51
N SER A 572 -5.16 -19.85 0.45
CA SER A 572 -5.35 -20.87 1.47
C SER A 572 -4.97 -20.29 2.83
N VAL A 573 -5.91 -20.31 3.77
CA VAL A 573 -5.73 -19.90 5.17
C VAL A 573 -5.89 -21.14 6.05
N SER A 574 -4.90 -21.43 6.89
CA SER A 574 -4.97 -22.48 7.91
C SER A 574 -4.70 -21.89 9.28
N SER A 575 -5.37 -22.44 10.28
CA SER A 575 -5.15 -22.16 11.70
C SER A 575 -5.10 -23.50 12.42
N ARG A 576 -3.97 -23.82 13.04
CA ARG A 576 -3.69 -25.09 13.69
C ARG A 576 -3.12 -24.83 15.08
N VAL A 577 -3.38 -25.72 16.02
CA VAL A 577 -2.89 -25.63 17.39
C VAL A 577 -2.13 -26.91 17.68
N PHE A 578 -0.92 -26.80 18.20
CA PHE A 578 -0.04 -27.90 18.54
C PHE A 578 0.25 -27.91 20.03
N GLN A 579 0.27 -29.09 20.61
CA GLN A 579 0.82 -29.35 21.93
C GLN A 579 2.27 -29.80 21.77
N LEU A 580 3.16 -29.19 22.54
CA LEU A 580 4.59 -29.47 22.60
C LEU A 580 4.91 -30.07 23.96
N SER A 581 5.51 -31.26 23.98
CA SER A 581 5.89 -31.98 25.19
C SER A 581 7.22 -32.71 24.96
N GLY A 582 8.30 -32.22 25.55
CA GLY A 582 9.67 -32.63 25.19
C GLY A 582 9.93 -32.36 23.71
N ASP A 583 10.36 -33.40 22.99
CA ASP A 583 10.59 -33.36 21.53
C ASP A 583 9.33 -33.69 20.71
N HIS A 584 8.18 -33.93 21.35
CA HIS A 584 6.95 -34.31 20.66
C HIS A 584 6.09 -33.08 20.35
N ARG A 585 5.65 -32.99 19.09
CA ARG A 585 4.73 -31.96 18.57
C ARG A 585 3.49 -32.62 17.99
N GLU A 586 2.36 -32.48 18.67
CA GLU A 586 1.10 -33.09 18.28
C GLU A 586 0.02 -32.04 17.99
N GLU A 587 -0.72 -32.19 16.88
CA GLU A 587 -1.82 -31.28 16.55
C GLU A 587 -3.05 -31.56 17.43
N MET A 588 -3.54 -30.53 18.11
CA MET A 588 -4.77 -30.58 18.89
C MET A 588 -5.98 -30.66 17.96
N LYS A 589 -6.70 -31.79 18.00
CA LYS A 589 -7.85 -32.05 17.10
C LYS A 589 -9.09 -31.20 17.41
N GLY A 590 -9.17 -30.62 18.61
CA GLY A 590 -10.29 -29.80 19.07
C GLY A 590 -11.62 -30.58 19.21
N PRO A 591 -12.77 -29.89 19.26
CA PRO A 591 -14.09 -30.51 19.36
C PRO A 591 -14.37 -31.46 18.19
N LYS A 592 -15.07 -32.58 18.47
CA LYS A 592 -15.48 -33.55 17.43
C LYS A 592 -16.45 -32.94 16.40
N SER A 593 -17.29 -32.00 16.82
CA SER A 593 -18.26 -31.33 15.96
C SER A 593 -17.58 -30.26 15.10
N ARG A 594 -17.52 -30.52 13.79
CA ARG A 594 -16.90 -29.63 12.79
C ARG A 594 -17.92 -29.27 11.73
N ILE A 595 -17.96 -27.99 11.36
CA ILE A 595 -18.71 -27.53 10.19
C ILE A 595 -17.75 -27.57 9.02
N GLN A 596 -18.13 -28.29 7.97
CA GLN A 596 -17.43 -28.30 6.70
C GLN A 596 -18.42 -27.91 5.60
N LYS A 597 -18.13 -26.82 4.92
CA LYS A 597 -18.97 -26.30 3.83
C LYS A 597 -18.10 -26.01 2.62
N THR A 598 -18.51 -26.57 1.49
CA THR A 598 -17.92 -26.28 0.18
C THR A 598 -18.95 -25.56 -0.65
N THR A 599 -18.61 -24.36 -1.09
CA THR A 599 -19.45 -23.55 -1.99
C THR A 599 -18.67 -23.31 -3.26
N CYS A 600 -19.24 -23.63 -4.42
CA CYS A 600 -18.59 -23.42 -5.71
C CYS A 600 -19.45 -22.56 -6.63
N THR A 601 -18.82 -21.96 -7.64
CA THR A 601 -19.52 -21.23 -8.71
C THR A 601 -20.52 -22.13 -9.43
N PRO A 602 -21.63 -21.57 -9.94
CA PRO A 602 -22.63 -22.31 -10.69
C PRO A 602 -22.02 -23.11 -11.84
N LYS A 603 -22.52 -24.34 -12.05
CA LYS A 603 -22.02 -25.23 -13.11
C LYS A 603 -22.20 -24.62 -14.51
N SER A 604 -23.21 -23.78 -14.73
CA SER A 604 -23.44 -23.09 -16.01
C SER A 604 -22.26 -22.18 -16.38
N TRP A 605 -21.85 -21.31 -15.47
CA TRP A 605 -20.71 -20.40 -15.66
C TRP A 605 -19.39 -21.17 -15.73
N SER A 606 -19.25 -22.20 -14.89
CA SER A 606 -18.04 -23.03 -14.84
C SER A 606 -17.86 -23.89 -16.10
N LYS A 607 -18.95 -24.33 -16.73
CA LYS A 607 -18.91 -25.02 -18.04
C LYS A 607 -18.48 -24.08 -19.17
N LEU A 608 -18.88 -22.81 -19.14
CA LEU A 608 -18.52 -21.82 -20.16
C LEU A 608 -17.02 -21.51 -20.13
N ILE A 609 -16.43 -21.42 -18.94
CA ILE A 609 -15.02 -21.09 -18.77
C ILE A 609 -14.15 -22.35 -18.80
N GLY A 610 -14.61 -23.47 -18.22
CA GLY A 610 -13.80 -24.70 -18.04
C GLY A 610 -13.13 -24.82 -16.67
N TRP A 611 -13.26 -23.79 -15.83
CA TRP A 611 -12.83 -23.75 -14.44
C TRP A 611 -14.00 -23.52 -13.49
N GLN A 612 -13.90 -24.09 -12.30
CA GLN A 612 -14.83 -23.89 -11.20
C GLN A 612 -14.11 -23.29 -10.01
N LEU A 613 -14.56 -22.13 -9.55
CA LEU A 613 -14.06 -21.52 -8.33
C LEU A 613 -14.79 -22.12 -7.14
N CYS A 614 -14.06 -22.73 -6.22
CA CYS A 614 -14.59 -23.37 -5.03
C CYS A 614 -13.97 -22.76 -3.76
N SER A 615 -14.83 -22.44 -2.80
CA SER A 615 -14.47 -22.07 -1.44
C SER A 615 -14.78 -23.23 -0.51
N ASN A 616 -13.75 -23.78 0.14
CA ASN A 616 -13.91 -24.77 1.20
C ASN A 616 -13.65 -24.09 2.53
N VAL A 617 -14.58 -24.23 3.45
CA VAL A 617 -14.47 -23.70 4.81
C VAL A 617 -14.68 -24.86 5.78
N SER A 618 -13.75 -25.04 6.70
CA SER A 618 -13.85 -26.00 7.79
C SER A 618 -13.44 -25.36 9.12
N TYR A 619 -14.29 -25.45 10.14
CA TYR A 619 -14.00 -24.90 11.47
C TYR A 619 -14.76 -25.68 12.56
N PRO A 620 -14.26 -25.68 13.82
CA PRO A 620 -14.95 -26.31 14.93
C PRO A 620 -16.25 -25.54 15.28
N SER A 621 -17.37 -26.25 15.48
CA SER A 621 -18.62 -25.61 15.90
C SER A 621 -18.64 -25.40 17.41
N LEU A 622 -18.83 -24.16 17.84
CA LEU A 622 -18.93 -23.77 19.25
C LEU A 622 -20.31 -23.15 19.53
N PRO A 623 -20.95 -23.43 20.69
CA PRO A 623 -22.27 -22.90 21.03
C PRO A 623 -22.33 -21.36 21.11
N SER A 624 -21.19 -20.73 21.42
CA SER A 624 -21.02 -19.28 21.61
C SER A 624 -20.51 -18.54 20.35
N GLY A 625 -20.48 -19.19 19.18
CA GLY A 625 -19.95 -18.62 17.94
C GLY A 625 -18.46 -18.94 17.70
N VAL A 626 -17.79 -18.20 16.83
CA VAL A 626 -16.38 -18.48 16.44
C VAL A 626 -15.41 -17.91 17.49
N ALA A 627 -14.72 -18.77 18.23
CA ALA A 627 -13.61 -18.38 19.10
C ALA A 627 -12.30 -18.25 18.30
N LEU A 628 -11.45 -17.29 18.68
CA LEU A 628 -10.18 -16.98 18.05
C LEU A 628 -9.11 -16.76 19.15
N PRO A 629 -8.02 -17.56 19.21
CA PRO A 629 -7.71 -18.67 18.31
C PRO A 629 -8.77 -19.78 18.40
N PRO A 630 -9.07 -20.46 17.28
CA PRO A 630 -10.07 -21.51 17.25
C PRO A 630 -9.64 -22.69 18.13
N THR A 631 -10.59 -23.32 18.82
CA THR A 631 -10.36 -24.44 19.76
C THR A 631 -9.92 -25.75 19.06
N GLY A 632 -9.67 -25.71 17.76
CA GLY A 632 -9.26 -26.81 16.91
C GLY A 632 -8.90 -26.30 15.51
N PRO A 633 -8.48 -27.19 14.59
CA PRO A 633 -7.94 -26.76 13.31
C PRO A 633 -9.04 -26.14 12.46
N ALA A 634 -8.79 -24.96 11.93
CA ALA A 634 -9.65 -24.25 11.00
C ALA A 634 -8.93 -24.06 9.66
N HIS A 635 -9.69 -24.16 8.56
CA HIS A 635 -9.15 -24.06 7.21
C HIS A 635 -10.15 -23.35 6.30
N LEU A 636 -9.65 -22.41 5.51
CA LEU A 636 -10.36 -21.75 4.44
C LEU A 636 -9.50 -21.86 3.18
N SER A 637 -10.04 -22.40 2.09
CA SER A 637 -9.33 -22.47 0.81
C SER A 637 -10.19 -21.95 -0.31
N LEU A 638 -9.67 -21.03 -1.10
CA LEU A 638 -10.21 -20.61 -2.38
C LEU A 638 -9.39 -21.24 -3.50
N ARG A 639 -10.01 -22.18 -4.23
CA ARG A 639 -9.35 -22.99 -5.26
C ARG A 639 -10.05 -22.83 -6.59
N LEU A 640 -9.28 -22.68 -7.66
CA LEU A 640 -9.76 -22.90 -9.02
C LEU A 640 -9.54 -24.37 -9.36
N LEU A 641 -10.62 -25.09 -9.66
CA LEU A 641 -10.61 -26.49 -10.07
C LEU A 641 -10.91 -26.58 -11.55
N LYS A 642 -10.07 -27.30 -12.30
CA LYS A 642 -10.29 -27.52 -13.71
C LYS A 642 -11.38 -28.57 -13.91
N LEU A 643 -12.53 -28.15 -14.45
CA LEU A 643 -13.64 -29.05 -14.70
C LEU A 643 -13.40 -29.91 -15.93
N ASP A 644 -12.77 -29.33 -16.94
CA ASP A 644 -12.50 -29.98 -18.21
C ASP A 644 -11.02 -30.33 -18.30
N ARG A 645 -10.68 -31.60 -18.03
CA ARG A 645 -9.29 -32.05 -18.08
C ARG A 645 -8.67 -31.98 -19.48
N GLY A 646 -9.50 -32.02 -20.54
CA GLY A 646 -9.04 -31.89 -21.93
C GLY A 646 -8.72 -30.45 -22.35
N LEU A 647 -9.11 -29.46 -21.55
CA LEU A 647 -8.80 -28.05 -21.82
C LEU A 647 -7.31 -27.78 -21.58
N HIS A 648 -6.43 -27.91 -22.57
CA HIS A 648 -5.01 -27.66 -22.34
C HIS A 648 -4.64 -26.16 -22.41
N TYR A 649 -5.32 -25.40 -23.25
CA TYR A 649 -5.09 -23.97 -23.42
C TYR A 649 -6.32 -23.28 -24.02
N TYR A 650 -6.43 -21.97 -23.81
CA TYR A 650 -7.32 -21.09 -24.56
C TYR A 650 -6.55 -20.46 -25.70
N LEU A 651 -7.23 -20.30 -26.84
CA LEU A 651 -6.68 -19.71 -28.04
C LEU A 651 -7.53 -18.50 -28.43
N LEU A 652 -6.94 -17.31 -28.41
CA LEU A 652 -7.56 -16.10 -28.92
C LEU A 652 -6.83 -15.70 -30.20
N GLU A 653 -7.52 -15.72 -31.33
CA GLU A 653 -7.01 -15.31 -32.63
C GLU A 653 -7.80 -14.10 -33.13
N ALA A 654 -7.10 -13.11 -33.66
CA ALA A 654 -7.69 -11.92 -34.25
C ALA A 654 -6.91 -11.56 -35.52
N ALA A 655 -7.56 -11.63 -36.68
CA ALA A 655 -6.96 -11.30 -37.96
C ALA A 655 -7.81 -10.27 -38.70
N TYR A 656 -7.16 -9.37 -39.45
CA TYR A 656 -7.88 -8.46 -40.34
C TYR A 656 -7.16 -8.24 -41.67
N SER A 657 -7.93 -8.00 -42.72
CA SER A 657 -7.42 -7.55 -44.02
C SER A 657 -8.21 -6.36 -44.52
N LEU A 658 -7.51 -5.35 -45.04
CA LEU A 658 -8.11 -4.12 -45.58
C LEU A 658 -7.46 -3.82 -46.93
N HIS A 659 -8.25 -3.82 -48.00
CA HIS A 659 -7.81 -3.46 -49.34
C HIS A 659 -8.47 -2.15 -49.79
N TYR A 660 -7.68 -1.08 -49.82
CA TYR A 660 -8.12 0.25 -50.27
C TYR A 660 -7.88 0.45 -51.77
N LYS A 661 -8.80 1.16 -52.43
CA LYS A 661 -8.57 1.71 -53.77
C LYS A 661 -7.92 3.10 -53.63
N ARG A 662 -6.96 3.45 -54.51
CA ARG A 662 -6.32 4.78 -54.48
C ARG A 662 -7.39 5.89 -54.57
N GLY A 663 -7.39 6.79 -53.59
CA GLY A 663 -8.25 7.98 -53.57
C GLY A 663 -9.57 7.86 -52.78
N THR A 664 -9.89 6.71 -52.17
CA THR A 664 -11.10 6.52 -51.35
C THR A 664 -10.78 6.17 -49.91
N TRP A 665 -11.49 6.78 -48.95
CA TRP A 665 -11.33 6.50 -47.51
C TRP A 665 -11.97 5.18 -47.06
N LEU A 666 -12.96 4.66 -47.82
CA LEU A 666 -13.57 3.35 -47.57
C LEU A 666 -12.78 2.23 -48.28
N PRO A 667 -12.51 1.09 -47.60
CA PRO A 667 -11.89 -0.07 -48.21
C PRO A 667 -12.85 -0.75 -49.21
N ARG A 668 -12.31 -1.27 -50.32
CA ARG A 668 -13.08 -2.03 -51.32
C ARG A 668 -13.42 -3.43 -50.80
N GLU A 669 -12.47 -4.01 -50.06
CA GLU A 669 -12.63 -5.29 -49.38
C GLU A 669 -12.09 -5.16 -47.96
N ALA A 670 -12.85 -5.66 -46.99
CA ALA A 670 -12.46 -5.72 -45.59
C ALA A 670 -12.83 -7.09 -45.02
N SER A 671 -11.92 -7.72 -44.30
CA SER A 671 -12.22 -8.90 -43.49
C SER A 671 -11.73 -8.73 -42.06
N ILE A 672 -12.53 -9.19 -41.10
CA ILE A 672 -12.20 -9.26 -39.68
C ILE A 672 -12.57 -10.67 -39.22
N HIS A 673 -11.63 -11.34 -38.59
CA HIS A 673 -11.79 -12.65 -37.97
C HIS A 673 -11.41 -12.53 -36.51
N LEU A 674 -12.32 -12.84 -35.60
CA LEU A 674 -12.02 -13.04 -34.17
C LEU A 674 -12.43 -14.46 -33.79
N LEU A 675 -11.56 -15.17 -33.11
CA LEU A 675 -11.80 -16.53 -32.64
C LEU A 675 -11.33 -16.65 -31.19
N LEU A 676 -12.22 -17.13 -30.32
CA LEU A 676 -11.87 -17.64 -29.01
C LEU A 676 -12.17 -19.14 -29.03
N ALA A 677 -11.14 -19.96 -29.07
CA ALA A 677 -11.24 -21.40 -29.14
C ALA A 677 -10.66 -22.09 -27.90
N THR A 678 -11.16 -23.28 -27.63
CA THR A 678 -10.58 -24.20 -26.65
C THR A 678 -10.24 -25.52 -27.33
N PRO A 679 -9.09 -25.61 -28.02
CA PRO A 679 -8.73 -26.81 -28.77
C PRO A 679 -8.56 -28.00 -27.83
N GLN A 680 -8.92 -29.21 -28.29
CA GLN A 680 -8.80 -30.47 -27.54
C GLN A 680 -9.64 -30.58 -26.25
N SER A 681 -10.39 -29.53 -25.94
CA SER A 681 -11.37 -29.50 -24.86
C SER A 681 -12.48 -30.53 -25.06
N SER A 682 -12.89 -31.20 -23.98
CA SER A 682 -13.99 -32.18 -24.05
C SER A 682 -15.36 -31.51 -24.25
N ILE A 683 -15.48 -30.23 -23.88
CA ILE A 683 -16.69 -29.43 -24.08
C ILE A 683 -16.38 -28.32 -25.10
N PRO A 684 -17.15 -28.19 -26.20
CA PRO A 684 -16.93 -27.14 -27.19
C PRO A 684 -17.32 -25.77 -26.63
N ARG A 685 -16.38 -24.82 -26.63
CA ARG A 685 -16.57 -23.44 -26.13
C ARG A 685 -16.22 -22.39 -27.16
N ASP A 686 -16.05 -22.80 -28.41
CA ASP A 686 -15.54 -21.91 -29.45
C ASP A 686 -16.55 -20.80 -29.76
N MET A 687 -16.05 -19.57 -29.72
CA MET A 687 -16.77 -18.37 -30.15
C MET A 687 -16.02 -17.75 -31.32
N SER A 688 -16.71 -17.42 -32.41
CA SER A 688 -16.09 -16.71 -33.53
C SER A 688 -16.97 -15.58 -34.06
N LEU A 689 -16.32 -14.54 -34.55
CA LEU A 689 -16.91 -13.42 -35.26
C LEU A 689 -16.15 -13.23 -36.57
N ASP A 690 -16.79 -13.55 -37.68
CA ASP A 690 -16.25 -13.35 -39.02
C ASP A 690 -17.07 -12.27 -39.71
N LEU A 691 -16.45 -11.16 -40.07
CA LEU A 691 -17.03 -10.11 -40.89
C LEU A 691 -16.24 -10.04 -42.19
N ALA A 692 -16.90 -10.23 -43.33
CA ALA A 692 -16.32 -10.00 -44.64
C ALA A 692 -17.21 -9.04 -45.44
N PHE A 693 -16.60 -8.00 -45.99
CA PHE A 693 -17.26 -6.96 -46.76
C PHE A 693 -16.54 -6.80 -48.10
N SER A 694 -17.30 -6.81 -49.19
CA SER A 694 -16.84 -6.47 -50.54
C SER A 694 -17.90 -5.61 -51.24
N SER A 695 -17.58 -5.08 -52.43
CA SER A 695 -18.50 -4.20 -53.17
C SER A 695 -19.84 -4.84 -53.56
N HIS A 696 -19.93 -6.18 -53.55
CA HIS A 696 -21.13 -6.92 -53.94
C HIS A 696 -21.63 -7.89 -52.86
N ARG A 697 -20.90 -8.07 -51.75
CA ARG A 697 -21.25 -9.07 -50.74
C ARG A 697 -20.88 -8.62 -49.34
N VAL A 698 -21.77 -8.87 -48.39
CA VAL A 698 -21.52 -8.72 -46.95
C VAL A 698 -21.80 -10.06 -46.29
N LEU A 699 -20.91 -10.51 -45.42
CA LEU A 699 -21.06 -11.71 -44.63
C LEU A 699 -20.68 -11.38 -43.19
N LEU A 700 -21.60 -11.62 -42.26
CA LEU A 700 -21.35 -11.58 -40.83
C LEU A 700 -21.73 -12.94 -40.25
N ARG A 701 -20.75 -13.66 -39.71
CA ARG A 701 -20.95 -14.95 -39.05
C ARG A 701 -20.54 -14.83 -37.59
N ILE A 702 -21.50 -15.09 -36.70
CA ILE A 702 -21.29 -15.15 -35.26
C ILE A 702 -21.53 -16.59 -34.85
N LYS A 703 -20.49 -17.27 -34.38
CA LYS A 703 -20.59 -18.59 -33.77
C LYS A 703 -20.48 -18.42 -32.26
N HIS A 704 -21.48 -18.88 -31.53
CA HIS A 704 -21.47 -18.98 -30.07
C HIS A 704 -21.86 -20.41 -29.68
N PRO A 705 -21.37 -20.97 -28.55
CA PRO A 705 -21.68 -22.33 -28.12
C PRO A 705 -23.18 -22.65 -28.03
N GLN A 706 -24.02 -21.64 -27.86
CA GLN A 706 -25.47 -21.79 -27.76
C GLN A 706 -26.23 -21.45 -29.05
N LYS A 707 -25.66 -20.63 -29.94
CA LYS A 707 -26.33 -20.11 -31.15
C LYS A 707 -25.35 -19.78 -32.25
N THR A 708 -25.73 -20.04 -33.50
CA THR A 708 -25.00 -19.57 -34.68
C THR A 708 -25.87 -18.63 -35.48
N ILE A 709 -25.36 -17.43 -35.76
CA ILE A 709 -26.04 -16.40 -36.55
C ILE A 709 -25.19 -16.12 -37.78
N VAL A 710 -25.78 -16.19 -38.97
CA VAL A 710 -25.14 -15.82 -40.23
C VAL A 710 -26.03 -14.81 -40.93
N LEU A 711 -25.50 -13.62 -41.21
CA LEU A 711 -26.14 -12.60 -42.01
C LEU A 711 -25.36 -12.49 -43.33
N GLN A 712 -26.02 -12.72 -44.46
CA GLN A 712 -25.42 -12.60 -45.78
C GLN A 712 -26.21 -11.60 -46.62
N GLY A 713 -25.53 -10.58 -47.15
CA GLY A 713 -26.08 -9.64 -48.12
C GLY A 713 -25.39 -9.80 -49.48
N GLN A 714 -26.15 -9.77 -50.56
CA GLN A 714 -25.64 -9.67 -51.95
C GLN A 714 -26.24 -8.45 -52.63
N PHE A 715 -25.42 -7.69 -53.34
CA PHE A 715 -25.80 -6.46 -54.04
C PHE A 715 -25.42 -6.58 -55.52
N ASP A 716 -26.44 -6.64 -56.37
CA ASP A 716 -26.29 -6.72 -57.81
C ASP A 716 -26.74 -5.41 -58.48
N GLN A 717 -26.01 -4.98 -59.50
CA GLN A 717 -26.32 -3.78 -60.27
C GLN A 717 -26.31 -4.11 -61.77
N GLU A 718 -27.49 -4.22 -62.36
CA GLU A 718 -27.68 -4.44 -63.80
C GLU A 718 -28.38 -3.24 -64.44
N MET A 719 -27.73 -2.61 -65.44
CA MET A 719 -28.25 -1.66 -66.45
C MET A 719 -29.06 -0.42 -66.00
N ASN A 720 -29.41 -0.30 -64.71
CA ASN A 720 -29.94 0.84 -63.92
C ASN A 720 -30.77 0.39 -62.69
N ILE A 721 -30.94 -0.91 -62.46
CA ILE A 721 -31.67 -1.46 -61.32
C ILE A 721 -30.64 -1.92 -60.27
N LYS A 722 -30.83 -1.49 -59.01
CA LYS A 722 -30.09 -1.98 -57.85
C LYS A 722 -30.98 -2.98 -57.13
N SER A 723 -30.58 -4.24 -57.08
CA SER A 723 -31.25 -5.28 -56.30
C SER A 723 -30.34 -5.71 -55.16
N GLY A 724 -30.93 -5.92 -53.98
CA GLY A 724 -30.24 -6.38 -52.80
C GLY A 724 -30.98 -7.57 -52.22
N LYS A 725 -30.26 -8.67 -51.95
CA LYS A 725 -30.77 -9.82 -51.20
C LYS A 725 -30.10 -9.83 -49.84
N LEU A 726 -30.88 -9.91 -48.78
CA LEU A 726 -30.40 -10.07 -47.42
C LEU A 726 -30.97 -11.38 -46.88
N GLU A 727 -30.12 -12.24 -46.36
CA GLU A 727 -30.49 -13.52 -45.77
C GLU A 727 -29.96 -13.57 -44.34
N LEU A 728 -30.84 -13.85 -43.38
CA LEU A 728 -30.48 -14.08 -41.99
C LEU A 728 -30.72 -15.55 -41.65
N ILE A 729 -29.67 -16.23 -41.22
CA ILE A 729 -29.72 -17.65 -40.83
C ILE A 729 -29.42 -17.72 -39.33
N ILE A 730 -30.36 -18.25 -38.55
CA ILE A 730 -30.16 -18.52 -37.12
C ILE A 730 -30.32 -20.02 -36.92
N ASP A 731 -29.27 -20.68 -36.44
CA ASP A 731 -29.27 -22.13 -36.15
C ASP A 731 -29.77 -22.99 -37.33
N ASN A 732 -29.33 -22.64 -38.55
CA ASN A 732 -29.71 -23.24 -39.84
C ASN A 732 -31.17 -23.03 -40.28
N VAL A 733 -31.90 -22.11 -39.63
CA VAL A 733 -33.23 -21.66 -40.07
C VAL A 733 -33.10 -20.36 -40.84
N HIS A 734 -33.63 -20.33 -42.07
CA HIS A 734 -33.58 -19.17 -42.96
C HIS A 734 -34.72 -18.19 -42.65
N PHE A 735 -34.35 -16.93 -42.50
CA PHE A 735 -35.24 -15.77 -42.42
C PHE A 735 -34.89 -14.86 -43.61
N TYR A 736 -35.86 -14.64 -44.49
CA TYR A 736 -35.73 -13.85 -45.71
C TYR A 736 -36.24 -12.43 -45.52
#